data_AF-I1CQ88-F1
#
_entry.id   AF-I1CQ88-F1
#
_cell.length_a   1.000
_cell.length_b   1.000
_cell.length_c   1.000
_cell.angle_alpha   90.00
_cell.angle_beta   90.00
_cell.angle_gamma   90.00
#
_symmetry.space_group_name_H-M   'P 1'
#
loop_
_entity.id
_entity.type
_entity.pdbx_description
1 polymer ?
#
loop_
_entity_poly.entity_id
_entity_poly.type
_entity_poly.pdbx_seq_one_letter_code
_entity_poly.pdbx_strand_id
1 'polypeptide(L)'
;MATPQIPFITAPFKKTDDVDWVQPLKKYIARFYQDDPEKYNEETQSFNRLRQDIRGAGKDVTGRDLLYRYFGQLELLDLRFPVDEKHVKVLFNWYDAFNNRAVAQYSLAFEKASIIFNEASTLSAIASSQNRAEAEGRKRAFHYFQASAGMFQYINDNFLHAPSEDLSRETVQMLSELMLTQAHECFLESSIREKKKAGLIAKLASHATWAYGHLVDSLNDAIQRGAGVDKSWVTICQVKQKYYAALAQQHKASACESEAKYGESVARYTAAESAAKEAIKLSNNLGSLLNASGHANGTVSSECTSALQELCKPLSASCTEKMTLATRDNDMIYHDAVPQESVLPPIDRLKAVKTIPISELYGPDEIKKVIGVDLFSKLIPISIHESASLYSEEKAKLLRSENERCDIAQAELNASLDYMKLPGSLAKFKQQNHLDMFASPPSEVKAWSEEIAAEEQSHSIGELFKTLNTMKLKARQTLDKANLSLDTEMRDCEQGRVKYGDLWTQIPSGSLTTEFRHDIANHRKMLDDANQSDQQLFAKYGSNQHNIDILKQPQNLEKTYANSIINLSNGISSNQGKDASTMSLLDINFGVEEKKDSLSEKVQQVEAILARLNKIESDRNETFQDLKEKTTQDDISQLLILNKKANVEEQIFATELEKFHPHQHRISATIQHQQQAIQDLTLAFKELMEGAEAQKLQSQHEKAEKIQKDLARDFKEAKAIYTDVKEGLGKGIQFYTGLQGAIEALQHNIERFVSERTTERSKLTEEIESTKSAREQAMLKETLNKYTSPAAAPLPSSAPPMEQLASQTRQMSLNEPSTPYQFTPAPPPKPQGILQQQQTPSAPYGASNYQQHQAYQQPSPVVYTPPTYTQAAPQRPVYNSTPMYQANYGTPSPQVQNYAPTSVLPQNFVPPQHGFVHSQQQQGYVPPPLAHQPPPAGYAPPPVQQNFAPQQPNYSQGYHDQYRAQQQQQQQQQQQQQQQQQQPIQAYPSQYQQPTWQQYPPQNRPPLPPHPSNNLLD
;
A
#
# COMPACT_ATOMS: atom_id res chain seq x y z
N MET A 1 -11.02 -6.17 -61.92
CA MET A 1 -10.45 -7.23 -61.05
C MET A 1 -9.75 -6.54 -59.88
N ALA A 2 -9.72 -7.16 -58.70
CA ALA A 2 -8.90 -6.63 -57.60
C ALA A 2 -7.42 -6.89 -57.90
N THR A 3 -6.54 -5.91 -57.67
CA THR A 3 -5.10 -6.14 -57.75
C THR A 3 -4.70 -7.16 -56.67
N PRO A 4 -3.97 -8.24 -57.00
CA PRO A 4 -3.50 -9.20 -56.00
C PRO A 4 -2.67 -8.51 -54.91
N GLN A 5 -2.82 -8.97 -53.67
CA GLN A 5 -2.12 -8.38 -52.53
C GLN A 5 -0.71 -8.96 -52.45
N ILE A 6 0.30 -8.09 -52.32
CA ILE A 6 1.68 -8.56 -52.21
C ILE A 6 1.86 -9.36 -50.90
N PRO A 7 2.41 -10.59 -50.95
CA PRO A 7 2.52 -11.43 -49.76
C PRO A 7 3.62 -10.92 -48.82
N PHE A 8 3.47 -11.23 -47.54
CA PHE A 8 4.45 -10.89 -46.51
C PHE A 8 5.09 -12.13 -45.90
N ILE A 9 6.27 -11.92 -45.34
CA ILE A 9 6.97 -12.84 -44.46
C ILE A 9 6.55 -12.48 -43.02
N THR A 10 6.22 -13.49 -42.22
CA THR A 10 5.90 -13.37 -40.80
C THR A 10 7.00 -14.06 -39.99
N ALA A 11 7.33 -13.52 -38.82
CA ALA A 11 8.37 -14.10 -37.99
C ALA A 11 7.92 -15.46 -37.41
N PRO A 12 8.82 -16.45 -37.29
CA PRO A 12 8.51 -17.73 -36.66
C PRO A 12 8.29 -17.57 -35.16
N PHE A 13 7.58 -18.51 -34.55
CA PHE A 13 7.26 -18.48 -33.12
C PHE A 13 8.23 -19.36 -32.33
N LYS A 14 8.82 -18.83 -31.26
CA LYS A 14 9.54 -19.62 -30.25
C LYS A 14 8.55 -20.52 -29.52
N LYS A 15 8.95 -21.75 -29.23
CA LYS A 15 8.16 -22.70 -28.42
C LYS A 15 8.71 -22.73 -27.00
N THR A 16 7.89 -23.15 -26.03
CA THR A 16 8.32 -23.29 -24.63
C THR A 16 7.57 -24.44 -23.95
N ASP A 17 8.27 -25.07 -23.01
CA ASP A 17 7.72 -26.14 -22.19
C ASP A 17 6.86 -25.58 -21.04
N ASP A 18 6.39 -26.51 -20.21
CA ASP A 18 5.69 -26.22 -18.97
C ASP A 18 6.67 -25.72 -17.89
N VAL A 19 6.22 -24.78 -17.06
CA VAL A 19 7.03 -24.10 -16.04
C VAL A 19 6.14 -23.85 -14.81
N ASP A 20 6.54 -24.35 -13.64
CA ASP A 20 5.84 -24.11 -12.38
C ASP A 20 6.31 -22.81 -11.71
N TRP A 21 5.43 -21.80 -11.72
CA TRP A 21 5.59 -20.56 -10.97
C TRP A 21 5.09 -20.65 -9.52
N VAL A 22 4.21 -21.60 -9.19
CA VAL A 22 3.50 -21.64 -7.89
C VAL A 22 4.47 -22.01 -6.77
N GLN A 23 5.25 -23.09 -6.92
CA GLN A 23 6.16 -23.52 -5.85
C GLN A 23 7.31 -22.54 -5.59
N PRO A 24 7.98 -21.94 -6.59
CA PRO A 24 9.03 -20.95 -6.35
C PRO A 24 8.51 -19.67 -5.69
N LEU A 25 7.36 -19.13 -6.13
CA LEU A 25 6.77 -17.93 -5.56
C LEU A 25 6.31 -18.16 -4.11
N LYS A 26 5.59 -19.25 -3.82
CA LYS A 26 5.16 -19.58 -2.45
C LYS A 26 6.35 -19.74 -1.48
N LYS A 27 7.45 -20.35 -1.92
CA LYS A 27 8.68 -20.49 -1.11
C LYS A 27 9.37 -19.15 -0.86
N TYR A 28 9.31 -18.22 -1.82
CA TYR A 28 9.84 -16.88 -1.63
C TYR A 28 8.99 -16.05 -0.65
N ILE A 29 7.65 -16.12 -0.75
CA ILE A 29 6.72 -15.48 0.18
C ILE A 29 7.00 -15.93 1.62
N ALA A 30 7.02 -17.24 1.87
CA ALA A 30 7.30 -17.81 3.19
C ALA A 30 8.64 -17.33 3.79
N ARG A 31 9.68 -17.19 2.95
CA ARG A 31 11.06 -16.96 3.41
C ARG A 31 11.44 -15.48 3.53
N PHE A 32 10.98 -14.64 2.59
CA PHE A 32 11.42 -13.25 2.48
C PHE A 32 10.34 -12.24 2.88
N TYR A 33 9.05 -12.56 2.70
CA TYR A 33 7.94 -11.75 3.21
C TYR A 33 7.47 -12.19 4.60
N GLN A 34 7.81 -13.42 5.02
CA GLN A 34 7.40 -14.06 6.29
C GLN A 34 5.87 -14.15 6.47
N ASP A 35 5.12 -14.08 5.38
CA ASP A 35 3.66 -14.25 5.37
C ASP A 35 3.25 -15.65 4.87
N ASP A 36 2.02 -16.05 5.18
CA ASP A 36 1.42 -17.32 4.80
C ASP A 36 1.24 -17.45 3.27
N PRO A 37 1.92 -18.40 2.61
CA PRO A 37 1.81 -18.60 1.16
C PRO A 37 0.43 -19.02 0.67
N GLU A 38 -0.44 -19.56 1.53
CA GLU A 38 -1.79 -19.98 1.12
C GLU A 38 -2.73 -18.79 0.92
N LYS A 39 -2.46 -17.63 1.53
CA LYS A 39 -3.18 -16.36 1.27
C LYS A 39 -3.07 -15.88 -0.18
N TYR A 40 -2.02 -16.32 -0.88
CA TYR A 40 -1.67 -15.90 -2.25
C TYR A 40 -1.80 -17.04 -3.27
N ASN A 41 -2.57 -18.08 -2.92
CA ASN A 41 -2.71 -19.28 -3.74
C ASN A 41 -3.50 -19.02 -5.03
N GLU A 42 -4.52 -18.14 -4.99
CA GLU A 42 -5.29 -17.76 -6.18
C GLU A 42 -4.45 -16.90 -7.14
N GLU A 43 -3.68 -15.96 -6.62
CA GLU A 43 -2.79 -15.07 -7.36
C GLU A 43 -1.65 -15.85 -8.04
N THR A 44 -0.99 -16.74 -7.30
CA THR A 44 0.09 -17.57 -7.84
C THR A 44 -0.41 -18.59 -8.87
N GLN A 45 -1.57 -19.22 -8.66
CA GLN A 45 -2.20 -20.07 -9.67
C GLN A 45 -2.66 -19.29 -10.90
N SER A 46 -3.21 -18.07 -10.72
CA SER A 46 -3.62 -17.20 -11.83
C SER A 46 -2.43 -16.78 -12.69
N PHE A 47 -1.30 -16.41 -12.07
CA PHE A 47 -0.07 -16.11 -12.79
C PHE A 47 0.48 -17.32 -13.54
N ASN A 48 0.51 -18.49 -12.89
CA ASN A 48 0.92 -19.75 -13.52
C ASN A 48 0.01 -20.12 -14.70
N ARG A 49 -1.30 -19.86 -14.60
CA ARG A 49 -2.26 -20.09 -15.68
C ARG A 49 -2.04 -19.17 -16.87
N LEU A 50 -1.77 -17.87 -16.67
CA LEU A 50 -1.40 -16.96 -17.77
C LEU A 50 -0.20 -17.51 -18.55
N ARG A 51 0.78 -18.12 -17.87
CA ARG A 51 1.93 -18.79 -18.50
C ARG A 51 1.58 -20.08 -19.26
N GLN A 52 0.47 -20.75 -18.95
CA GLN A 52 -0.02 -21.85 -19.77
C GLN A 52 -0.84 -21.36 -20.97
N ASP A 53 -1.69 -20.35 -20.76
CA ASP A 53 -2.57 -19.80 -21.81
C ASP A 53 -1.74 -19.27 -23.01
N ILE A 54 -0.56 -18.66 -22.78
CA ILE A 54 0.32 -18.23 -23.88
C ILE A 54 0.90 -19.38 -24.73
N ARG A 55 0.96 -20.62 -24.21
CA ARG A 55 1.42 -21.79 -25.00
C ARG A 55 0.37 -22.23 -26.03
N GLY A 56 -0.89 -21.83 -25.81
CA GLY A 56 -1.99 -21.95 -26.76
C GLY A 56 -2.27 -20.67 -27.57
N ALA A 57 -1.44 -19.63 -27.47
CA ALA A 57 -1.66 -18.36 -28.16
C ALA A 57 -1.72 -18.53 -29.69
N GLY A 58 -2.81 -18.08 -30.29
CA GLY A 58 -3.01 -18.11 -31.74
C GLY A 58 -2.24 -17.01 -32.47
N LYS A 59 -2.29 -17.06 -33.82
CA LYS A 59 -1.74 -16.02 -34.70
C LYS A 59 -2.70 -14.83 -34.87
N ASP A 60 -3.45 -14.52 -33.82
CA ASP A 60 -4.66 -13.70 -33.84
C ASP A 60 -4.67 -12.68 -32.68
N VAL A 61 -5.73 -11.86 -32.64
CA VAL A 61 -5.89 -10.80 -31.62
C VAL A 61 -5.99 -11.40 -30.21
N THR A 62 -6.57 -12.58 -30.04
CA THR A 62 -6.63 -13.27 -28.74
C THR A 62 -5.25 -13.71 -28.28
N GLY A 63 -4.44 -14.29 -29.18
CA GLY A 63 -3.03 -14.62 -28.90
C GLY A 63 -2.19 -13.41 -28.51
N ARG A 64 -2.38 -12.27 -29.21
CA ARG A 64 -1.75 -10.98 -28.86
C ARG A 64 -2.11 -10.54 -27.44
N ASP A 65 -3.39 -10.57 -27.09
CA ASP A 65 -3.87 -10.06 -25.80
C ASP A 65 -3.46 -10.95 -24.62
N LEU A 66 -3.32 -12.26 -24.83
CA LEU A 66 -2.70 -13.18 -23.86
C LEU A 66 -1.21 -12.86 -23.63
N LEU A 67 -0.45 -12.58 -24.71
CA LEU A 67 0.97 -12.23 -24.62
C LEU A 67 1.19 -10.87 -23.93
N TYR A 68 0.48 -9.82 -24.36
CA TYR A 68 0.48 -8.51 -23.67
C TYR A 68 0.16 -8.64 -22.18
N ARG A 69 -0.86 -9.45 -21.84
CA ARG A 69 -1.29 -9.63 -20.45
C ARG A 69 -0.23 -10.35 -19.63
N TYR A 70 0.37 -11.43 -20.13
CA TYR A 70 1.44 -12.12 -19.42
C TYR A 70 2.68 -11.23 -19.29
N PHE A 71 3.10 -10.54 -20.35
CA PHE A 71 4.26 -9.64 -20.31
C PHE A 71 4.06 -8.50 -19.28
N GLY A 72 2.91 -7.83 -19.30
CA GLY A 72 2.61 -6.76 -18.34
C GLY A 72 2.60 -7.24 -16.89
N GLN A 73 2.06 -8.43 -16.62
CA GLN A 73 2.11 -9.04 -15.27
C GLN A 73 3.53 -9.50 -14.90
N LEU A 74 4.35 -9.91 -15.87
CA LEU A 74 5.77 -10.29 -15.69
C LEU A 74 6.66 -9.07 -15.39
N GLU A 75 6.34 -7.90 -15.92
CA GLU A 75 6.96 -6.62 -15.51
C GLU A 75 6.56 -6.22 -14.08
N LEU A 76 5.28 -6.34 -13.72
CA LEU A 76 4.80 -6.06 -12.36
C LEU A 76 5.40 -7.02 -11.31
N LEU A 77 5.58 -8.30 -11.67
CA LEU A 77 6.24 -9.31 -10.84
C LEU A 77 7.70 -8.95 -10.54
N ASP A 78 8.45 -8.47 -11.55
CA ASP A 78 9.88 -8.09 -11.46
C ASP A 78 10.15 -6.93 -10.48
N LEU A 79 9.15 -6.11 -10.15
CA LEU A 79 9.27 -5.07 -9.12
C LEU A 79 9.31 -5.68 -7.70
N ARG A 80 8.62 -6.81 -7.50
CA ARG A 80 8.38 -7.45 -6.19
C ARG A 80 9.30 -8.66 -5.95
N PHE A 81 9.56 -9.46 -6.98
CA PHE A 81 10.26 -10.74 -6.90
C PHE A 81 11.56 -10.73 -7.74
N PRO A 82 12.75 -10.80 -7.11
CA PRO A 82 13.99 -11.05 -7.85
C PRO A 82 14.00 -12.49 -8.36
N VAL A 83 13.74 -12.65 -9.66
CA VAL A 83 13.78 -13.96 -10.34
C VAL A 83 15.18 -14.20 -10.91
N ASP A 84 16.02 -14.81 -10.08
CA ASP A 84 17.38 -15.26 -10.39
C ASP A 84 17.64 -16.67 -9.81
N GLU A 85 18.86 -17.17 -9.97
CA GLU A 85 19.24 -18.50 -9.47
C GLU A 85 19.35 -18.60 -7.93
N LYS A 86 19.38 -17.47 -7.20
CA LYS A 86 19.59 -17.41 -5.74
C LYS A 86 18.30 -17.21 -4.95
N HIS A 87 17.31 -16.55 -5.55
CA HIS A 87 16.09 -16.07 -4.92
C HIS A 87 14.87 -16.87 -5.40
N VAL A 88 14.22 -16.47 -6.50
CA VAL A 88 13.07 -17.18 -7.10
C VAL A 88 13.56 -18.04 -8.28
N LYS A 89 14.12 -19.20 -7.99
CA LYS A 89 14.73 -20.09 -9.00
C LYS A 89 13.67 -20.80 -9.87
N VAL A 90 13.41 -20.26 -11.06
CA VAL A 90 12.49 -20.81 -12.09
C VAL A 90 13.30 -21.14 -13.35
N LEU A 91 13.16 -22.33 -13.92
CA LEU A 91 13.87 -22.73 -15.15
C LEU A 91 12.99 -22.50 -16.39
N PHE A 92 13.33 -21.52 -17.22
CA PHE A 92 12.65 -21.26 -18.48
C PHE A 92 13.33 -22.02 -19.61
N ASN A 93 12.67 -23.04 -20.17
CA ASN A 93 13.12 -23.71 -21.39
C ASN A 93 12.39 -23.16 -22.62
N TRP A 94 13.16 -22.68 -23.60
CA TRP A 94 12.66 -22.13 -24.86
C TRP A 94 13.38 -22.76 -26.05
N TYR A 95 12.65 -22.95 -27.13
CA TYR A 95 13.19 -23.46 -28.39
C TYR A 95 13.40 -22.31 -29.37
N ASP A 96 14.56 -22.29 -30.00
CA ASP A 96 14.92 -21.35 -31.07
C ASP A 96 13.91 -21.41 -32.22
N ALA A 97 13.40 -20.24 -32.65
CA ALA A 97 12.31 -20.13 -33.60
C ALA A 97 12.67 -20.61 -35.03
N PHE A 98 13.95 -20.60 -35.41
CA PHE A 98 14.41 -21.02 -36.73
C PHE A 98 14.92 -22.47 -36.70
N ASN A 99 15.82 -22.79 -35.78
CA ASN A 99 16.54 -24.07 -35.75
C ASN A 99 16.02 -25.08 -34.69
N ASN A 100 15.02 -24.70 -33.88
CA ASN A 100 14.36 -25.54 -32.87
C ASN A 100 15.30 -26.15 -31.81
N ARG A 101 16.51 -25.60 -31.59
CA ARG A 101 17.37 -25.99 -30.47
C ARG A 101 16.79 -25.48 -29.15
N ALA A 102 16.78 -26.33 -28.13
CA ALA A 102 16.38 -25.96 -26.78
C ALA A 102 17.50 -25.17 -26.07
N VAL A 103 17.11 -24.11 -25.38
CA VAL A 103 17.97 -23.29 -24.50
C VAL A 103 17.20 -23.04 -23.20
N ALA A 104 17.82 -23.38 -22.07
CA ALA A 104 17.21 -23.27 -20.75
C ALA A 104 18.02 -22.36 -19.83
N GLN A 105 17.37 -21.40 -19.16
CA GLN A 105 18.01 -20.48 -18.20
C GLN A 105 17.13 -20.15 -16.99
N TYR A 106 17.78 -19.73 -15.90
CA TYR A 106 17.12 -19.18 -14.69
C TYR A 106 16.91 -17.65 -14.75
N SER A 107 17.01 -17.04 -15.94
CA SER A 107 16.96 -15.59 -16.12
C SER A 107 15.59 -15.11 -16.53
N LEU A 108 14.99 -14.22 -15.74
CA LEU A 108 13.74 -13.52 -16.10
C LEU A 108 13.87 -12.71 -17.40
N ALA A 109 15.06 -12.19 -17.68
CA ALA A 109 15.31 -11.43 -18.91
C ALA A 109 15.20 -12.32 -20.16
N PHE A 110 15.57 -13.61 -20.08
CA PHE A 110 15.42 -14.56 -21.18
C PHE A 110 13.96 -14.92 -21.44
N GLU A 111 13.17 -15.10 -20.38
CA GLU A 111 11.72 -15.24 -20.46
C GLU A 111 11.09 -14.00 -21.10
N LYS A 112 11.34 -12.80 -20.57
CA LYS A 112 10.85 -11.52 -21.11
C LYS A 112 11.16 -11.35 -22.60
N ALA A 113 12.42 -11.51 -23.01
CA ALA A 113 12.83 -11.42 -24.42
C ALA A 113 12.10 -12.44 -25.31
N SER A 114 11.88 -13.66 -24.82
CA SER A 114 11.18 -14.72 -25.57
C SER A 114 9.68 -14.45 -25.73
N ILE A 115 9.03 -13.83 -24.73
CA ILE A 115 7.65 -13.34 -24.84
C ILE A 115 7.55 -12.21 -25.86
N ILE A 116 8.40 -11.18 -25.76
CA ILE A 116 8.41 -10.04 -26.69
C ILE A 116 8.66 -10.52 -28.13
N PHE A 117 9.48 -11.56 -28.34
CA PHE A 117 9.72 -12.16 -29.65
C PHE A 117 8.45 -12.83 -30.22
N ASN A 118 7.69 -13.55 -29.40
CA ASN A 118 6.40 -14.15 -29.81
C ASN A 118 5.31 -13.09 -29.99
N GLU A 119 5.33 -12.01 -29.22
CA GLU A 119 4.46 -10.83 -29.36
C GLU A 119 4.72 -10.13 -30.70
N ALA A 120 5.99 -9.83 -31.01
CA ALA A 120 6.42 -9.30 -32.31
C ALA A 120 6.00 -10.21 -33.47
N SER A 121 6.13 -11.53 -33.30
CA SER A 121 5.73 -12.52 -34.30
C SER A 121 4.23 -12.57 -34.51
N THR A 122 3.44 -12.49 -33.43
CA THR A 122 1.97 -12.40 -33.47
C THR A 122 1.52 -11.12 -34.16
N LEU A 123 2.12 -9.97 -33.85
CA LEU A 123 1.87 -8.70 -34.52
C LEU A 123 2.18 -8.79 -36.03
N SER A 124 3.26 -9.47 -36.43
CA SER A 124 3.58 -9.71 -37.86
C SER A 124 2.53 -10.59 -38.57
N ALA A 125 2.00 -11.61 -37.88
CA ALA A 125 0.97 -12.49 -38.43
C ALA A 125 -0.40 -11.80 -38.56
N ILE A 126 -0.79 -11.00 -37.55
CA ILE A 126 -1.98 -10.13 -37.63
C ILE A 126 -1.82 -9.12 -38.77
N ALA A 127 -0.65 -8.50 -38.93
CA ALA A 127 -0.38 -7.56 -40.02
C ALA A 127 -0.52 -8.19 -41.40
N SER A 128 0.05 -9.39 -41.59
CA SER A 128 0.01 -10.13 -42.86
C SER A 128 -1.42 -10.56 -43.25
N SER A 129 -2.25 -10.88 -42.26
CA SER A 129 -3.63 -11.36 -42.45
C SER A 129 -4.68 -10.25 -42.65
N GLN A 130 -4.33 -8.97 -42.49
CA GLN A 130 -5.28 -7.87 -42.77
C GLN A 130 -5.62 -7.79 -44.27
N ASN A 131 -6.91 -7.62 -44.59
CA ASN A 131 -7.39 -7.39 -45.94
C ASN A 131 -6.92 -6.03 -46.50
N ARG A 132 -5.87 -6.01 -47.32
CA ARG A 132 -5.29 -4.77 -47.89
C ARG A 132 -6.06 -4.19 -49.07
N ALA A 133 -7.16 -4.80 -49.50
CA ALA A 133 -8.09 -4.14 -50.43
C ALA A 133 -8.67 -2.85 -49.81
N GLU A 134 -9.01 -2.91 -48.52
CA GLU A 134 -9.61 -1.79 -47.76
C GLU A 134 -8.55 -0.83 -47.22
N ALA A 135 -8.92 0.45 -47.06
CA ALA A 135 -8.03 1.46 -46.49
C ALA A 135 -7.68 1.18 -45.01
N GLU A 136 -8.68 0.77 -44.20
CA GLU A 136 -8.46 0.43 -42.79
C GLU A 136 -7.59 -0.83 -42.63
N GLY A 137 -7.75 -1.84 -43.49
CA GLY A 137 -6.88 -3.01 -43.49
C GLY A 137 -5.42 -2.67 -43.78
N ARG A 138 -5.15 -1.75 -44.72
CA ARG A 138 -3.78 -1.25 -44.96
C ARG A 138 -3.23 -0.43 -43.79
N LYS A 139 -4.03 0.44 -43.16
CA LYS A 139 -3.62 1.18 -41.93
C LYS A 139 -3.29 0.23 -40.79
N ARG A 140 -4.09 -0.81 -40.57
CA ARG A 140 -3.86 -1.84 -39.54
C ARG A 140 -2.59 -2.64 -39.82
N ALA A 141 -2.40 -3.11 -41.06
CA ALA A 141 -1.17 -3.81 -41.46
C ALA A 141 0.08 -2.93 -41.26
N PHE A 142 0.01 -1.67 -41.68
CA PHE A 142 1.06 -0.66 -41.47
C PHE A 142 1.43 -0.52 -39.98
N HIS A 143 0.44 -0.24 -39.12
CA HIS A 143 0.65 -0.06 -37.69
C HIS A 143 1.19 -1.32 -37.00
N TYR A 144 0.61 -2.50 -37.28
CA TYR A 144 1.07 -3.74 -36.67
C TYR A 144 2.49 -4.16 -37.09
N PHE A 145 2.92 -3.87 -38.33
CA PHE A 145 4.32 -4.06 -38.72
C PHE A 145 5.26 -3.05 -38.05
N GLN A 146 4.85 -1.80 -37.84
CA GLN A 146 5.64 -0.82 -37.07
C GLN A 146 5.80 -1.22 -35.59
N ALA A 147 4.73 -1.77 -34.99
CA ALA A 147 4.74 -2.28 -33.63
C ALA A 147 5.63 -3.53 -33.50
N SER A 148 5.50 -4.49 -34.43
CA SER A 148 6.36 -5.68 -34.52
C SER A 148 7.85 -5.31 -34.65
N ALA A 149 8.18 -4.36 -35.52
CA ALA A 149 9.55 -3.83 -35.63
C ALA A 149 10.02 -3.14 -34.34
N GLY A 150 9.13 -2.41 -33.65
CA GLY A 150 9.38 -1.81 -32.35
C GLY A 150 9.75 -2.81 -31.25
N MET A 151 9.06 -3.96 -31.22
CA MET A 151 9.36 -5.04 -30.28
C MET A 151 10.72 -5.68 -30.53
N PHE A 152 11.07 -5.97 -31.79
CA PHE A 152 12.41 -6.46 -32.12
C PHE A 152 13.49 -5.42 -31.79
N GLN A 153 13.26 -4.13 -32.06
CA GLN A 153 14.19 -3.06 -31.65
C GLN A 153 14.39 -3.03 -30.13
N TYR A 154 13.30 -3.14 -29.35
CA TYR A 154 13.40 -3.18 -27.89
C TYR A 154 14.18 -4.39 -27.37
N ILE A 155 14.07 -5.56 -28.01
CA ILE A 155 14.92 -6.73 -27.70
C ILE A 155 16.40 -6.40 -27.92
N ASN A 156 16.76 -5.85 -29.09
CA ASN A 156 18.15 -5.48 -29.45
C ASN A 156 18.76 -4.50 -28.44
N ASP A 157 17.99 -3.48 -28.05
CA ASP A 157 18.49 -2.39 -27.20
C ASP A 157 18.62 -2.77 -25.71
N ASN A 158 17.86 -3.76 -25.22
CA ASN A 158 17.77 -4.09 -23.79
C ASN A 158 18.36 -5.46 -23.40
N PHE A 159 18.44 -6.43 -24.32
CA PHE A 159 18.78 -7.83 -24.01
C PHE A 159 20.11 -8.25 -24.67
N LEU A 160 21.17 -7.48 -24.39
CA LEU A 160 22.50 -7.58 -25.00
C LEU A 160 23.21 -8.95 -24.86
N HIS A 161 22.79 -9.80 -23.94
CA HIS A 161 23.38 -11.12 -23.69
C HIS A 161 22.51 -12.24 -24.28
N ALA A 162 22.42 -12.27 -25.60
CA ALA A 162 21.64 -13.24 -26.37
C ALA A 162 22.05 -14.70 -26.07
N PRO A 163 21.13 -15.56 -25.60
CA PRO A 163 21.43 -16.96 -25.25
C PRO A 163 21.04 -17.97 -26.34
N SER A 164 20.32 -17.52 -27.38
CA SER A 164 19.91 -18.30 -28.56
C SER A 164 20.11 -17.46 -29.81
N GLU A 165 20.29 -18.10 -30.97
CA GLU A 165 20.69 -17.43 -32.21
C GLU A 165 19.54 -16.62 -32.84
N ASP A 166 18.29 -17.03 -32.60
CA ASP A 166 17.10 -16.22 -32.91
C ASP A 166 17.00 -14.91 -32.10
N LEU A 167 17.63 -14.84 -30.92
CA LEU A 167 17.74 -13.65 -30.08
C LEU A 167 19.08 -12.90 -30.28
N SER A 168 19.95 -13.34 -31.19
CA SER A 168 21.21 -12.64 -31.46
C SER A 168 20.95 -11.26 -32.05
N ARG A 169 21.85 -10.32 -31.75
CA ARG A 169 21.67 -8.90 -32.06
C ARG A 169 21.44 -8.67 -33.55
N GLU A 170 22.20 -9.38 -34.38
CA GLU A 170 22.18 -9.34 -35.83
C GLU A 170 20.88 -9.95 -36.39
N THR A 171 20.41 -11.06 -35.81
CA THR A 171 19.17 -11.73 -36.22
C THR A 171 17.92 -10.92 -35.83
N VAL A 172 17.91 -10.34 -34.63
CA VAL A 172 16.84 -9.46 -34.15
C VAL A 172 16.81 -8.13 -34.93
N GLN A 173 17.96 -7.56 -35.27
CA GLN A 173 18.05 -6.38 -36.15
C GLN A 173 17.48 -6.67 -37.54
N MET A 174 17.83 -7.82 -38.14
CA MET A 174 17.30 -8.26 -39.42
C MET A 174 15.77 -8.42 -39.39
N LEU A 175 15.21 -8.95 -38.30
CA LEU A 175 13.75 -9.04 -38.11
C LEU A 175 13.08 -7.66 -37.95
N SER A 176 13.69 -6.74 -37.19
CA SER A 176 13.25 -5.35 -37.05
C SER A 176 13.20 -4.64 -38.42
N GLU A 177 14.27 -4.75 -39.21
CA GLU A 177 14.37 -4.16 -40.55
C GLU A 177 13.40 -4.79 -41.55
N LEU A 178 13.17 -6.11 -41.47
CA LEU A 178 12.20 -6.81 -42.31
C LEU A 178 10.78 -6.30 -42.04
N MET A 179 10.37 -6.23 -40.78
CA MET A 179 9.04 -5.72 -40.41
C MET A 179 8.87 -4.24 -40.77
N LEU A 180 9.89 -3.41 -40.54
CA LEU A 180 9.86 -2.00 -40.91
C LEU A 180 9.78 -1.79 -42.45
N THR A 181 10.42 -2.65 -43.22
CA THR A 181 10.35 -2.62 -44.69
C THR A 181 8.97 -3.04 -45.20
N GLN A 182 8.34 -4.04 -44.58
CA GLN A 182 6.97 -4.45 -44.90
C GLN A 182 5.92 -3.38 -44.50
N ALA A 183 6.16 -2.62 -43.42
CA ALA A 183 5.36 -1.43 -43.12
C ALA A 183 5.51 -0.35 -44.22
N HIS A 184 6.74 -0.08 -44.67
CA HIS A 184 6.98 0.89 -45.75
C HIS A 184 6.33 0.47 -47.08
N GLU A 185 6.25 -0.83 -47.35
CA GLU A 185 5.49 -1.44 -48.44
C GLU A 185 3.97 -1.23 -48.31
N CYS A 186 3.36 -1.38 -47.13
CA CYS A 186 1.94 -1.01 -46.89
C CYS A 186 1.66 0.49 -47.15
N PHE A 187 2.59 1.37 -46.78
CA PHE A 187 2.48 2.81 -47.01
C PHE A 187 2.64 3.19 -48.49
N LEU A 188 3.53 2.50 -49.19
CA LEU A 188 3.72 2.63 -50.64
C LEU A 188 2.48 2.15 -51.42
N GLU A 189 1.93 0.98 -51.07
CA GLU A 189 0.69 0.45 -51.68
C GLU A 189 -0.46 1.45 -51.51
N SER A 190 -0.64 2.00 -50.30
CA SER A 190 -1.66 3.01 -50.02
C SER A 190 -1.44 4.28 -50.85
N SER A 191 -0.19 4.77 -50.93
CA SER A 191 0.18 5.96 -51.70
C SER A 191 -0.02 5.80 -53.22
N ILE A 192 0.09 4.58 -53.75
CA ILE A 192 -0.22 4.25 -55.16
C ILE A 192 -1.74 4.22 -55.37
N ARG A 193 -2.51 3.55 -54.49
CA ARG A 193 -3.97 3.51 -54.56
C ARG A 193 -4.61 4.90 -54.41
N GLU A 194 -4.01 5.76 -53.60
CA GLU A 194 -4.37 7.18 -53.40
C GLU A 194 -3.92 8.10 -54.56
N LYS A 195 -3.22 7.57 -55.58
CA LYS A 195 -2.71 8.30 -56.76
C LYS A 195 -1.90 9.56 -56.41
N LYS A 196 -1.02 9.45 -55.40
CA LYS A 196 -0.08 10.54 -55.05
C LYS A 196 0.86 10.85 -56.22
N LYS A 197 1.46 12.05 -56.23
CA LYS A 197 2.38 12.52 -57.29
C LYS A 197 3.44 11.46 -57.62
N ALA A 198 3.63 11.14 -58.90
CA ALA A 198 4.51 10.05 -59.35
C ALA A 198 5.95 10.19 -58.79
N GLY A 199 6.50 11.40 -58.76
CA GLY A 199 7.81 11.68 -58.16
C GLY A 199 7.92 11.36 -56.66
N LEU A 200 6.82 11.39 -55.89
CA LEU A 200 6.82 10.94 -54.49
C LEU A 200 6.82 9.42 -54.40
N ILE A 201 5.98 8.76 -55.20
CA ILE A 201 5.92 7.29 -55.28
C ILE A 201 7.28 6.70 -55.68
N ALA A 202 7.97 7.33 -56.63
CA ALA A 202 9.33 6.95 -57.03
C ALA A 202 10.33 6.99 -55.86
N LYS A 203 10.31 8.04 -55.02
CA LYS A 203 11.22 8.15 -53.86
C LYS A 203 10.92 7.12 -52.76
N LEU A 204 9.64 6.77 -52.58
CA LEU A 204 9.21 5.71 -51.68
C LEU A 204 9.63 4.33 -52.19
N ALA A 205 9.42 4.02 -53.48
CA ALA A 205 9.83 2.76 -54.10
C ALA A 205 11.36 2.61 -54.18
N SER A 206 12.10 3.71 -54.38
CA SER A 206 13.57 3.74 -54.29
C SER A 206 14.06 3.32 -52.90
N HIS A 207 13.42 3.81 -51.83
CA HIS A 207 13.74 3.37 -50.47
C HIS A 207 13.38 1.89 -50.23
N ALA A 208 12.23 1.41 -50.71
CA ALA A 208 11.83 0.00 -50.61
C ALA A 208 12.85 -0.93 -51.32
N THR A 209 13.31 -0.52 -52.50
CA THR A 209 14.35 -1.23 -53.28
C THR A 209 15.66 -1.33 -52.50
N TRP A 210 16.11 -0.22 -51.91
CA TRP A 210 17.34 -0.16 -51.12
C TRP A 210 17.25 -1.01 -49.83
N ALA A 211 16.12 -0.92 -49.12
CA ALA A 211 15.89 -1.67 -47.88
C ALA A 211 15.81 -3.19 -48.14
N TYR A 212 15.08 -3.63 -49.17
CA TYR A 212 15.07 -5.04 -49.57
C TYR A 212 16.43 -5.53 -50.08
N GLY A 213 17.28 -4.65 -50.62
CA GLY A 213 18.67 -4.97 -50.94
C GLY A 213 19.49 -5.33 -49.69
N HIS A 214 19.52 -4.44 -48.70
CA HIS A 214 20.23 -4.71 -47.45
C HIS A 214 19.66 -5.93 -46.69
N LEU A 215 18.34 -6.16 -46.74
CA LEU A 215 17.75 -7.39 -46.18
C LEU A 215 18.26 -8.65 -46.88
N VAL A 216 18.47 -8.63 -48.20
CA VAL A 216 19.06 -9.78 -48.91
C VAL A 216 20.48 -10.04 -48.41
N ASP A 217 21.28 -9.02 -48.16
CA ASP A 217 22.64 -9.18 -47.61
C ASP A 217 22.58 -9.73 -46.16
N SER A 218 21.79 -9.11 -45.28
CA SER A 218 21.61 -9.52 -43.87
C SER A 218 21.04 -10.94 -43.70
N LEU A 219 20.12 -11.35 -44.60
CA LEU A 219 19.59 -12.72 -44.61
C LEU A 219 20.65 -13.73 -45.08
N ASN A 220 21.49 -13.39 -46.06
CA ASN A 220 22.58 -14.26 -46.50
C ASN A 220 23.69 -14.39 -45.44
N ASP A 221 23.96 -13.33 -44.67
CA ASP A 221 24.85 -13.39 -43.50
C ASP A 221 24.26 -14.31 -42.41
N ALA A 222 22.99 -14.11 -42.01
CA ALA A 222 22.33 -14.96 -41.01
C ALA A 222 22.33 -16.45 -41.39
N ILE A 223 22.19 -16.77 -42.68
CA ILE A 223 22.31 -18.14 -43.21
C ILE A 223 23.75 -18.66 -43.10
N GLN A 224 24.77 -17.84 -43.38
CA GLN A 224 26.19 -18.21 -43.25
C GLN A 224 26.62 -18.41 -41.78
N ARG A 225 26.12 -17.58 -40.86
CA ARG A 225 26.30 -17.72 -39.40
C ARG A 225 25.58 -18.94 -38.83
N GLY A 226 24.66 -19.56 -39.59
CA GLY A 226 23.98 -20.79 -39.21
C GLY A 226 22.68 -20.59 -38.42
N ALA A 227 22.07 -19.41 -38.47
CA ALA A 227 20.85 -19.08 -37.71
C ALA A 227 19.64 -19.97 -38.06
N GLY A 228 19.63 -20.61 -39.24
CA GLY A 228 18.56 -21.52 -39.66
C GLY A 228 17.44 -20.84 -40.47
N VAL A 229 17.62 -19.58 -40.87
CA VAL A 229 16.69 -18.85 -41.74
C VAL A 229 16.54 -19.57 -43.09
N ASP A 230 15.32 -19.65 -43.61
CA ASP A 230 15.04 -20.28 -44.90
C ASP A 230 15.53 -19.42 -46.07
N LYS A 231 16.20 -20.07 -47.04
CA LYS A 231 16.61 -19.46 -48.32
C LYS A 231 15.43 -18.92 -49.11
N SER A 232 14.21 -19.42 -48.91
CA SER A 232 13.00 -18.84 -49.53
C SER A 232 12.81 -17.36 -49.19
N TRP A 233 13.18 -16.92 -47.97
CA TRP A 233 13.08 -15.51 -47.56
C TRP A 233 14.02 -14.64 -48.41
N VAL A 234 15.25 -15.09 -48.67
CA VAL A 234 16.21 -14.40 -49.55
C VAL A 234 15.61 -14.22 -50.94
N THR A 235 15.04 -15.26 -51.54
CA THR A 235 14.44 -15.19 -52.88
C THR A 235 13.19 -14.29 -52.90
N ILE A 236 12.35 -14.30 -51.85
CA ILE A 236 11.20 -13.38 -51.75
C ILE A 236 11.69 -11.93 -51.68
N CYS A 237 12.70 -11.62 -50.85
CA CYS A 237 13.28 -10.28 -50.76
C CYS A 237 13.95 -9.84 -52.08
N GLN A 238 14.61 -10.75 -52.82
CA GLN A 238 15.16 -10.47 -54.16
C GLN A 238 14.07 -10.17 -55.19
N VAL A 239 12.96 -10.93 -55.20
CA VAL A 239 11.80 -10.65 -56.07
C VAL A 239 11.21 -9.27 -55.74
N LYS A 240 11.00 -8.96 -54.45
CA LYS A 240 10.49 -7.65 -54.00
C LYS A 240 11.45 -6.51 -54.35
N GLN A 241 12.76 -6.69 -54.16
CA GLN A 241 13.79 -5.72 -54.53
C GLN A 241 13.67 -5.32 -56.01
N LYS A 242 13.61 -6.31 -56.92
CA LYS A 242 13.52 -6.06 -58.36
C LYS A 242 12.15 -5.52 -58.79
N TYR A 243 11.07 -5.98 -58.15
CA TYR A 243 9.72 -5.41 -58.33
C TYR A 243 9.66 -3.92 -57.94
N TYR A 244 10.23 -3.55 -56.79
CA TYR A 244 10.27 -2.15 -56.36
C TYR A 244 11.25 -1.29 -57.17
N ALA A 245 12.34 -1.87 -57.69
CA ALA A 245 13.24 -1.18 -58.61
C ALA A 245 12.51 -0.77 -59.91
N ALA A 246 11.77 -1.72 -60.50
CA ALA A 246 10.94 -1.47 -61.68
C ALA A 246 9.89 -0.39 -61.41
N LEU A 247 9.18 -0.50 -60.29
CA LEU A 247 8.14 0.46 -59.88
C LEU A 247 8.71 1.87 -59.62
N ALA A 248 9.89 1.97 -59.01
CA ALA A 248 10.57 3.25 -58.77
C ALA A 248 10.95 3.95 -60.09
N GLN A 249 11.56 3.22 -61.02
CA GLN A 249 11.94 3.76 -62.32
C GLN A 249 10.71 4.09 -63.18
N GLN A 250 9.67 3.25 -63.19
CA GLN A 250 8.41 3.53 -63.92
C GLN A 250 7.73 4.82 -63.43
N HIS A 251 7.69 5.06 -62.12
CA HIS A 251 7.13 6.29 -61.55
C HIS A 251 8.06 7.51 -61.69
N LYS A 252 9.39 7.35 -61.74
CA LYS A 252 10.28 8.48 -62.06
C LYS A 252 10.26 8.83 -63.54
N ALA A 253 10.15 7.86 -64.44
CA ALA A 253 9.95 8.10 -65.88
C ALA A 253 8.68 8.94 -66.11
N SER A 254 7.54 8.52 -65.57
CA SER A 254 6.27 9.27 -65.62
C SER A 254 6.36 10.67 -64.97
N ALA A 255 7.29 10.90 -64.02
CA ALA A 255 7.57 12.24 -63.52
C ALA A 255 8.44 13.06 -64.48
N CYS A 256 9.50 12.48 -65.08
CA CYS A 256 10.31 13.14 -66.12
C CYS A 256 9.49 13.50 -67.36
N GLU A 257 8.54 12.64 -67.75
CA GLU A 257 7.51 12.87 -68.78
C GLU A 257 6.69 14.14 -68.45
N SER A 258 6.22 14.29 -67.21
CA SER A 258 5.55 15.53 -66.74
C SER A 258 6.48 16.74 -66.56
N GLU A 259 7.80 16.53 -66.53
CA GLU A 259 8.84 17.57 -66.57
C GLU A 259 9.32 17.87 -68.01
N ALA A 260 8.68 17.29 -69.03
CA ALA A 260 9.02 17.37 -70.46
C ALA A 260 10.43 16.86 -70.84
N LYS A 261 10.97 15.91 -70.08
CA LYS A 261 12.27 15.25 -70.30
C LYS A 261 12.06 13.86 -70.91
N TYR A 262 11.74 13.82 -72.19
CA TYR A 262 11.27 12.61 -72.86
C TYR A 262 12.38 11.57 -73.05
N GLY A 263 13.61 12.00 -73.35
CA GLY A 263 14.78 11.12 -73.48
C GLY A 263 15.13 10.44 -72.14
N GLU A 264 15.13 11.20 -71.03
CA GLU A 264 15.32 10.64 -69.68
C GLU A 264 14.19 9.66 -69.31
N SER A 265 12.95 9.93 -69.75
CA SER A 265 11.80 9.05 -69.52
C SER A 265 11.97 7.70 -70.25
N VAL A 266 12.36 7.69 -71.52
CA VAL A 266 12.63 6.47 -72.31
C VAL A 266 13.72 5.61 -71.67
N ALA A 267 14.83 6.22 -71.24
CA ALA A 267 15.90 5.51 -70.55
C ALA A 267 15.42 4.86 -69.24
N ARG A 268 14.59 5.58 -68.46
CA ARG A 268 14.04 5.07 -67.19
C ARG A 268 12.96 4.00 -67.37
N TYR A 269 12.10 4.10 -68.38
CA TYR A 269 11.16 3.03 -68.72
C TYR A 269 11.90 1.76 -69.17
N THR A 270 13.01 1.89 -69.92
CA THR A 270 13.88 0.77 -70.31
C THR A 270 14.51 0.08 -69.09
N ALA A 271 15.06 0.85 -68.14
CA ALA A 271 15.57 0.33 -66.87
C ALA A 271 14.48 -0.38 -66.04
N ALA A 272 13.26 0.17 -66.01
CA ALA A 272 12.11 -0.44 -65.34
C ALA A 272 11.72 -1.80 -65.94
N GLU A 273 11.76 -1.91 -67.27
CA GLU A 273 11.39 -3.11 -68.02
C GLU A 273 12.39 -4.25 -67.81
N SER A 274 13.69 -3.93 -67.80
CA SER A 274 14.77 -4.85 -67.43
C SER A 274 14.58 -5.42 -66.01
N ALA A 275 14.39 -4.55 -65.01
CA ALA A 275 14.17 -4.95 -63.62
C ALA A 275 12.90 -5.81 -63.44
N ALA A 276 11.81 -5.50 -64.17
CA ALA A 276 10.58 -6.28 -64.12
C ALA A 276 10.77 -7.70 -64.69
N LYS A 277 11.51 -7.85 -65.79
CA LYS A 277 11.89 -9.16 -66.37
C LYS A 277 12.74 -9.99 -65.40
N GLU A 278 13.64 -9.37 -64.64
CA GLU A 278 14.41 -10.06 -63.60
C GLU A 278 13.52 -10.54 -62.43
N ALA A 279 12.57 -9.71 -61.98
CA ALA A 279 11.60 -10.12 -60.96
C ALA A 279 10.76 -11.34 -61.39
N ILE A 280 10.34 -11.40 -62.66
CA ILE A 280 9.65 -12.57 -63.23
C ILE A 280 10.54 -13.82 -63.19
N LYS A 281 11.81 -13.74 -63.64
CA LYS A 281 12.75 -14.88 -63.59
C LYS A 281 12.90 -15.44 -62.16
N LEU A 282 13.06 -14.55 -61.17
CA LEU A 282 13.22 -14.94 -59.76
C LEU A 282 11.92 -15.54 -59.18
N SER A 283 10.75 -14.97 -59.48
CA SER A 283 9.45 -15.48 -59.01
C SER A 283 9.02 -16.82 -59.61
N ASN A 284 9.58 -17.21 -60.77
CA ASN A 284 9.40 -18.56 -61.31
C ASN A 284 10.21 -19.60 -60.50
N ASN A 285 11.42 -19.25 -60.07
CA ASN A 285 12.29 -20.15 -59.29
C ASN A 285 11.78 -20.39 -57.86
N LEU A 286 11.10 -19.39 -57.27
CA LEU A 286 10.61 -19.41 -55.89
C LEU A 286 9.73 -20.64 -55.55
N GLY A 287 8.88 -21.08 -56.49
CA GLY A 287 7.96 -22.21 -56.26
C GLY A 287 8.68 -23.53 -56.00
N SER A 288 9.83 -23.77 -56.66
CA SER A 288 10.64 -24.96 -56.40
C SER A 288 11.38 -24.92 -55.07
N LEU A 289 11.61 -23.71 -54.52
CA LEU A 289 12.35 -23.51 -53.28
C LEU A 289 11.42 -23.67 -52.06
N LEU A 290 10.23 -23.07 -52.09
CA LEU A 290 9.21 -23.23 -51.04
C LEU A 290 8.72 -24.68 -50.90
N ASN A 291 8.63 -25.43 -52.01
CA ASN A 291 8.27 -26.85 -51.97
C ASN A 291 9.39 -27.75 -51.39
N ALA A 292 10.63 -27.24 -51.30
CA ALA A 292 11.77 -27.96 -50.73
C ALA A 292 12.00 -27.62 -49.25
N SER A 293 11.56 -26.45 -48.77
CA SER A 293 11.80 -26.00 -47.40
C SER A 293 10.68 -26.39 -46.43
N GLY A 294 10.75 -27.61 -45.89
CA GLY A 294 9.84 -28.10 -44.85
C GLY A 294 9.79 -27.27 -43.54
N HIS A 295 10.64 -26.23 -43.42
CA HIS A 295 10.65 -25.26 -42.32
C HIS A 295 9.79 -24.01 -42.60
N ALA A 296 9.31 -23.79 -43.84
CA ALA A 296 8.52 -22.62 -44.23
C ALA A 296 7.05 -22.66 -43.72
N ASN A 297 6.62 -23.76 -43.11
CA ASN A 297 5.24 -24.03 -42.70
C ASN A 297 4.70 -23.00 -41.69
N GLY A 298 4.09 -21.94 -42.22
CA GLY A 298 3.40 -20.91 -41.47
C GLY A 298 4.16 -19.60 -41.26
N THR A 299 5.35 -19.41 -41.84
CA THR A 299 6.02 -18.09 -41.91
C THR A 299 5.65 -17.31 -43.18
N VAL A 300 5.28 -18.02 -44.25
CA VAL A 300 4.92 -17.46 -45.57
C VAL A 300 3.59 -18.11 -46.02
N SER A 301 2.74 -17.37 -46.73
CA SER A 301 1.48 -17.93 -47.30
C SER A 301 1.77 -18.94 -48.42
N SER A 302 0.96 -20.00 -48.51
CA SER A 302 0.98 -20.97 -49.61
C SER A 302 0.75 -20.32 -50.99
N GLU A 303 0.03 -19.20 -51.03
CA GLU A 303 -0.26 -18.43 -52.24
C GLU A 303 0.85 -17.42 -52.61
N CYS A 304 1.98 -17.39 -51.88
CA CYS A 304 3.04 -16.41 -52.08
C CYS A 304 3.61 -16.44 -53.51
N THR A 305 3.84 -17.63 -54.07
CA THR A 305 4.40 -17.77 -55.43
C THR A 305 3.45 -17.27 -56.51
N SER A 306 2.15 -17.61 -56.42
CA SER A 306 1.13 -17.15 -57.37
C SER A 306 0.92 -15.65 -57.26
N ALA A 307 0.76 -15.11 -56.05
CA ALA A 307 0.55 -13.68 -55.82
C ALA A 307 1.72 -12.82 -56.33
N LEU A 308 2.98 -13.24 -56.13
CA LEU A 308 4.14 -12.54 -56.68
C LEU A 308 4.20 -12.62 -58.21
N GLN A 309 3.90 -13.78 -58.80
CA GLN A 309 3.86 -13.90 -60.26
C GLN A 309 2.73 -13.07 -60.90
N GLU A 310 1.56 -13.00 -60.27
CA GLU A 310 0.42 -12.16 -60.71
C GLU A 310 0.66 -10.66 -60.49
N LEU A 311 1.63 -10.27 -59.67
CA LEU A 311 2.10 -8.88 -59.57
C LEU A 311 3.20 -8.55 -60.59
N CYS A 312 4.20 -9.42 -60.74
CA CYS A 312 5.33 -9.16 -61.63
C CYS A 312 4.92 -9.21 -63.12
N LYS A 313 4.01 -10.10 -63.53
CA LYS A 313 3.59 -10.22 -64.94
C LYS A 313 2.88 -8.95 -65.46
N PRO A 314 1.86 -8.37 -64.79
CA PRO A 314 1.24 -7.12 -65.22
C PRO A 314 2.17 -5.89 -65.09
N LEU A 315 3.03 -5.84 -64.08
CA LEU A 315 4.00 -4.74 -63.97
C LEU A 315 4.96 -4.75 -65.16
N SER A 316 5.52 -5.91 -65.53
CA SER A 316 6.38 -6.01 -66.71
C SER A 316 5.64 -5.64 -67.99
N ALA A 317 4.40 -6.08 -68.17
CA ALA A 317 3.60 -5.71 -69.35
C ALA A 317 3.37 -4.19 -69.43
N SER A 318 3.02 -3.54 -68.31
CA SER A 318 2.83 -2.08 -68.25
C SER A 318 4.13 -1.28 -68.38
N CYS A 319 5.28 -1.85 -68.00
CA CYS A 319 6.59 -1.27 -68.27
C CYS A 319 6.95 -1.36 -69.76
N THR A 320 6.78 -2.53 -70.40
CA THR A 320 7.02 -2.70 -71.84
C THR A 320 6.08 -1.82 -72.68
N GLU A 321 4.79 -1.74 -72.34
CA GLU A 321 3.82 -0.86 -73.00
C GLU A 321 4.24 0.61 -72.95
N LYS A 322 4.53 1.15 -71.76
CA LYS A 322 4.95 2.55 -71.60
C LYS A 322 6.32 2.82 -72.22
N MET A 323 7.25 1.88 -72.16
CA MET A 323 8.53 1.96 -72.86
C MET A 323 8.30 2.10 -74.37
N THR A 324 7.52 1.22 -74.99
CA THR A 324 7.22 1.28 -76.43
C THR A 324 6.49 2.57 -76.82
N LEU A 325 5.53 3.05 -76.02
CA LEU A 325 4.85 4.32 -76.27
C LEU A 325 5.80 5.52 -76.14
N ALA A 326 6.58 5.61 -75.06
CA ALA A 326 7.53 6.70 -74.85
C ALA A 326 8.64 6.72 -75.91
N THR A 327 9.16 5.55 -76.33
CA THR A 327 10.12 5.44 -77.43
C THR A 327 9.49 5.93 -78.73
N ARG A 328 8.29 5.42 -79.10
CA ARG A 328 7.59 5.84 -80.32
C ARG A 328 7.34 7.36 -80.34
N ASP A 329 6.90 7.93 -79.23
CA ASP A 329 6.54 9.34 -79.17
C ASP A 329 7.78 10.23 -79.10
N ASN A 330 8.90 9.74 -78.55
CA ASN A 330 10.20 10.39 -78.71
C ASN A 330 10.67 10.35 -80.17
N ASP A 331 10.63 9.19 -80.82
CA ASP A 331 11.11 8.97 -82.19
C ASP A 331 10.24 9.63 -83.27
N MET A 332 8.98 9.95 -82.96
CA MET A 332 8.04 10.59 -83.91
C MET A 332 7.76 12.07 -83.61
N ILE A 333 7.94 12.52 -82.35
CA ILE A 333 7.56 13.88 -81.92
C ILE A 333 8.76 14.61 -81.33
N TYR A 334 9.26 14.15 -80.18
CA TYR A 334 10.14 14.98 -79.33
C TYR A 334 11.61 15.01 -79.77
N HIS A 335 12.11 13.91 -80.34
CA HIS A 335 13.50 13.72 -80.76
C HIS A 335 14.55 14.05 -79.68
N ASP A 336 14.19 13.85 -78.40
CA ASP A 336 15.06 14.14 -77.25
C ASP A 336 16.13 13.03 -77.09
N ALA A 337 17.31 13.41 -76.59
CA ALA A 337 18.47 12.53 -76.53
C ALA A 337 18.35 11.55 -75.36
N VAL A 338 18.19 10.26 -75.67
CA VAL A 338 18.09 9.19 -74.67
C VAL A 338 19.45 8.97 -73.99
N PRO A 339 19.61 9.28 -72.68
CA PRO A 339 20.86 9.04 -71.96
C PRO A 339 21.05 7.55 -71.65
N GLN A 340 22.30 7.11 -71.49
CA GLN A 340 22.59 5.77 -71.00
C GLN A 340 22.22 5.62 -69.51
N GLU A 341 21.79 4.42 -69.11
CA GLU A 341 21.32 4.13 -67.75
C GLU A 341 22.37 4.48 -66.66
N SER A 342 23.65 4.33 -66.97
CA SER A 342 24.80 4.68 -66.12
C SER A 342 24.96 6.18 -65.84
N VAL A 343 24.32 7.04 -66.65
CA VAL A 343 24.39 8.52 -66.55
C VAL A 343 23.12 9.09 -65.90
N LEU A 344 22.08 8.28 -65.69
CA LEU A 344 20.84 8.71 -65.05
C LEU A 344 21.08 9.11 -63.57
N PRO A 345 20.55 10.25 -63.11
CA PRO A 345 20.66 10.60 -61.70
C PRO A 345 19.88 9.60 -60.83
N PRO A 346 20.46 9.14 -59.71
CA PRO A 346 19.83 8.17 -58.83
C PRO A 346 18.54 8.74 -58.20
N ILE A 347 17.55 7.88 -57.96
CA ILE A 347 16.28 8.31 -57.36
C ILE A 347 16.48 8.50 -55.85
N ASP A 348 16.29 9.73 -55.36
CA ASP A 348 16.27 10.05 -53.92
C ASP A 348 15.46 9.03 -53.12
N ARG A 349 15.96 8.63 -51.95
CA ARG A 349 15.30 7.65 -51.08
C ARG A 349 14.51 8.37 -49.99
N LEU A 350 13.21 8.10 -49.87
CA LEU A 350 12.38 8.63 -48.78
C LEU A 350 11.97 7.50 -47.83
N LYS A 351 12.56 7.46 -46.63
CA LYS A 351 12.09 6.60 -45.53
C LYS A 351 10.86 7.23 -44.90
N ALA A 352 9.68 6.65 -45.13
CA ALA A 352 8.42 7.17 -44.62
C ALA A 352 8.04 6.62 -43.23
N VAL A 353 8.77 5.62 -42.74
CA VAL A 353 8.35 4.79 -41.60
C VAL A 353 9.43 4.71 -40.52
N LYS A 354 8.98 4.71 -39.27
CA LYS A 354 9.78 4.49 -38.06
C LYS A 354 9.21 3.30 -37.27
N THR A 355 10.03 2.69 -36.42
CA THR A 355 9.56 1.80 -35.35
C THR A 355 8.67 2.59 -34.38
N ILE A 356 7.71 1.92 -33.74
CA ILE A 356 6.94 2.47 -32.61
C ILE A 356 7.66 2.02 -31.32
N PRO A 357 8.07 2.92 -30.42
CA PRO A 357 8.67 2.54 -29.13
C PRO A 357 7.70 1.70 -28.29
N ILE A 358 8.23 0.75 -27.51
CA ILE A 358 7.40 -0.12 -26.65
C ILE A 358 6.53 0.71 -25.67
N SER A 359 7.06 1.81 -25.15
CA SER A 359 6.33 2.74 -24.26
C SER A 359 5.16 3.46 -24.94
N GLU A 360 5.24 3.73 -26.23
CA GLU A 360 4.12 4.29 -27.00
C GLU A 360 3.06 3.22 -27.28
N LEU A 361 3.45 1.95 -27.45
CA LEU A 361 2.51 0.85 -27.66
C LEU A 361 1.79 0.41 -26.37
N TYR A 362 2.46 0.43 -25.22
CA TYR A 362 1.84 0.11 -23.91
C TYR A 362 1.14 1.32 -23.25
N GLY A 363 1.29 2.53 -23.80
CA GLY A 363 0.63 3.75 -23.33
C GLY A 363 -0.91 3.79 -23.38
N PRO A 364 -1.60 3.23 -24.39
CA PRO A 364 -3.06 3.30 -24.53
C PRO A 364 -3.81 2.54 -23.42
N ASP A 365 -4.91 3.12 -22.94
CA ASP A 365 -5.73 2.52 -21.88
C ASP A 365 -6.39 1.19 -22.27
N GLU A 366 -6.46 0.87 -23.57
CA GLU A 366 -6.90 -0.44 -24.06
C GLU A 366 -5.92 -1.55 -23.62
N ILE A 367 -4.62 -1.32 -23.70
CA ILE A 367 -3.61 -2.33 -23.33
C ILE A 367 -3.46 -2.44 -21.81
N LYS A 368 -3.65 -1.33 -21.07
CA LYS A 368 -3.78 -1.38 -19.60
C LYS A 368 -4.98 -2.24 -19.16
N LYS A 369 -6.11 -2.15 -19.88
CA LYS A 369 -7.30 -3.00 -19.63
C LYS A 369 -7.04 -4.48 -19.98
N VAL A 370 -6.21 -4.78 -20.99
CA VAL A 370 -5.79 -6.15 -21.35
C VAL A 370 -4.87 -6.75 -20.27
N ILE A 371 -3.90 -5.99 -19.76
CA ILE A 371 -3.03 -6.42 -18.65
C ILE A 371 -3.84 -6.66 -17.36
N GLY A 372 -4.78 -5.77 -17.07
CA GLY A 372 -5.61 -5.80 -15.88
C GLY A 372 -4.89 -5.29 -14.63
N VAL A 373 -5.46 -5.58 -13.45
CA VAL A 373 -4.88 -5.21 -12.15
C VAL A 373 -3.66 -6.07 -11.80
N ASP A 374 -2.70 -5.51 -11.06
CA ASP A 374 -1.54 -6.24 -10.52
C ASP A 374 -2.00 -7.38 -9.60
N LEU A 375 -1.75 -8.63 -10.04
CA LEU A 375 -2.06 -9.83 -9.26
C LEU A 375 -1.38 -9.83 -7.89
N PHE A 376 -0.17 -9.29 -7.78
CA PHE A 376 0.61 -9.28 -6.54
C PHE A 376 0.57 -7.91 -5.82
N SER A 377 -0.41 -7.05 -6.17
CA SER A 377 -0.68 -5.74 -5.57
C SER A 377 -0.47 -5.70 -4.04
N LYS A 378 -1.01 -6.71 -3.33
CA LYS A 378 -0.95 -6.92 -1.88
C LYS A 378 0.47 -7.14 -1.29
N LEU A 379 1.43 -7.67 -2.06
CA LEU A 379 2.75 -8.08 -1.56
C LEU A 379 3.77 -6.95 -1.69
N ILE A 380 3.77 -6.03 -0.72
CA ILE A 380 4.68 -4.89 -0.67
C ILE A 380 6.05 -5.35 -0.11
N PRO A 381 7.18 -5.17 -0.84
CA PRO A 381 8.51 -5.56 -0.35
C PRO A 381 8.91 -4.83 0.93
N ILE A 382 9.67 -5.49 1.82
CA ILE A 382 10.12 -4.91 3.10
C ILE A 382 10.87 -3.58 2.91
N SER A 383 11.73 -3.46 1.89
CA SER A 383 12.44 -2.20 1.59
C SER A 383 11.49 -1.03 1.30
N ILE A 384 10.28 -1.31 0.81
CA ILE A 384 9.24 -0.30 0.54
C ILE A 384 8.40 -0.03 1.78
N HIS A 385 8.22 -1.00 2.67
CA HIS A 385 7.73 -0.70 4.02
C HIS A 385 8.71 0.17 4.81
N GLU A 386 10.02 -0.02 4.64
CA GLU A 386 11.05 0.85 5.21
C GLU A 386 10.97 2.28 4.65
N SER A 387 11.01 2.46 3.31
CA SER A 387 10.96 3.80 2.72
C SER A 387 9.58 4.49 2.85
N ALA A 388 8.47 3.74 2.86
CA ALA A 388 7.15 4.28 3.23
C ALA A 388 7.04 4.63 4.73
N SER A 389 7.79 3.97 5.61
CA SER A 389 7.89 4.34 7.03
C SER A 389 8.69 5.63 7.21
N LEU A 390 9.80 5.80 6.48
CA LEU A 390 10.56 7.05 6.44
C LEU A 390 9.70 8.22 5.91
N TYR A 391 8.95 8.01 4.83
CA TYR A 391 8.00 9.01 4.33
C TYR A 391 6.87 9.31 5.33
N SER A 392 6.40 8.30 6.06
CA SER A 392 5.44 8.49 7.15
C SER A 392 6.03 9.27 8.32
N GLU A 393 7.33 9.16 8.59
CA GLU A 393 8.05 10.00 9.55
C GLU A 393 8.18 11.45 9.05
N GLU A 394 8.49 11.68 7.76
CA GLU A 394 8.51 13.03 7.17
C GLU A 394 7.12 13.68 7.17
N LYS A 395 6.07 12.93 6.80
CA LYS A 395 4.68 13.38 6.96
C LYS A 395 4.33 13.69 8.42
N ALA A 396 4.83 12.92 9.38
CA ALA A 396 4.64 13.18 10.80
C ALA A 396 5.45 14.39 11.31
N LYS A 397 6.66 14.64 10.79
CA LYS A 397 7.46 15.85 11.06
C LYS A 397 6.75 17.10 10.53
N LEU A 398 6.28 17.05 9.27
CA LEU A 398 5.47 18.09 8.65
C LEU A 398 4.23 18.41 9.51
N LEU A 399 3.42 17.40 9.82
CA LEU A 399 2.19 17.58 10.61
C LEU A 399 2.48 18.12 12.02
N ARG A 400 3.54 17.66 12.70
CA ARG A 400 3.97 18.20 14.00
C ARG A 400 4.38 19.67 13.91
N SER A 401 5.18 20.04 12.90
CA SER A 401 5.64 21.43 12.73
C SER A 401 4.49 22.40 12.43
N GLU A 402 3.51 22.02 11.62
CA GLU A 402 2.32 22.85 11.39
C GLU A 402 1.37 22.86 12.60
N ASN A 403 1.25 21.75 13.34
CA ASN A 403 0.51 21.73 14.61
C ASN A 403 1.14 22.68 15.64
N GLU A 404 2.45 22.65 15.81
CA GLU A 404 3.20 23.54 16.71
C GLU A 404 3.01 25.02 16.32
N ARG A 405 3.02 25.34 15.01
CA ARG A 405 2.73 26.69 14.51
C ARG A 405 1.28 27.12 14.80
N CYS A 406 0.31 26.22 14.67
CA CYS A 406 -1.07 26.48 15.04
C CYS A 406 -1.24 26.69 16.55
N ASP A 407 -0.63 25.86 17.38
CA ASP A 407 -0.68 25.94 18.85
C ASP A 407 0.00 27.22 19.37
N ILE A 408 1.16 27.60 18.82
CA ILE A 408 1.84 28.86 19.15
C ILE A 408 0.95 30.05 18.78
N ALA A 409 0.33 30.05 17.60
CA ALA A 409 -0.56 31.13 17.19
C ALA A 409 -1.86 31.17 18.02
N GLN A 410 -2.38 30.03 18.47
CA GLN A 410 -3.50 29.98 19.42
C GLN A 410 -3.10 30.51 20.80
N ALA A 411 -1.90 30.17 21.28
CA ALA A 411 -1.37 30.68 22.54
C ALA A 411 -1.11 32.20 22.49
N GLU A 412 -0.60 32.73 21.38
CA GLU A 412 -0.45 34.17 21.12
C GLU A 412 -1.81 34.89 21.16
N LEU A 413 -2.84 34.32 20.52
CA LEU A 413 -4.21 34.85 20.54
C LEU A 413 -4.80 34.84 21.95
N ASN A 414 -4.77 33.69 22.63
CA ASN A 414 -5.32 33.53 23.97
C ASN A 414 -4.64 34.48 24.98
N ALA A 415 -3.30 34.55 24.97
CA ALA A 415 -2.56 35.46 25.83
C ALA A 415 -2.86 36.94 25.55
N SER A 416 -3.10 37.31 24.28
CA SER A 416 -3.51 38.66 23.89
C SER A 416 -4.92 39.00 24.39
N LEU A 417 -5.86 38.06 24.29
CA LEU A 417 -7.23 38.21 24.79
C LEU A 417 -7.26 38.31 26.33
N ASP A 418 -6.49 37.47 27.03
CA ASP A 418 -6.34 37.52 28.49
C ASP A 418 -5.72 38.84 28.96
N TYR A 419 -4.69 39.33 28.27
CA TYR A 419 -4.05 40.63 28.57
C TYR A 419 -5.06 41.79 28.46
N MET A 420 -5.95 41.76 27.48
CA MET A 420 -7.04 42.73 27.31
C MET A 420 -8.30 42.39 28.14
N LYS A 421 -8.30 41.28 28.86
CA LYS A 421 -9.45 40.69 29.59
C LYS A 421 -10.72 40.54 28.70
N LEU A 422 -10.53 40.33 27.40
CA LEU A 422 -11.59 40.17 26.40
C LEU A 422 -12.11 38.71 26.36
N PRO A 423 -13.40 38.47 26.06
CA PRO A 423 -14.46 39.44 25.77
C PRO A 423 -15.05 40.11 27.03
N GLY A 424 -14.66 39.67 28.24
CA GLY A 424 -15.25 40.11 29.51
C GLY A 424 -15.24 41.63 29.73
N SER A 425 -14.22 42.34 29.25
CA SER A 425 -14.17 43.82 29.29
C SER A 425 -15.30 44.49 28.50
N LEU A 426 -15.74 43.94 27.36
CA LEU A 426 -16.78 44.55 26.52
C LEU A 426 -18.17 44.42 27.14
N ALA A 427 -18.46 43.29 27.79
CA ALA A 427 -19.71 43.10 28.54
C ALA A 427 -19.89 44.17 29.62
N LYS A 428 -18.79 44.59 30.28
CA LYS A 428 -18.78 45.64 31.32
C LYS A 428 -19.10 47.04 30.77
N PHE A 429 -18.91 47.30 29.48
CA PHE A 429 -19.31 48.56 28.84
C PHE A 429 -20.73 48.54 28.27
N LYS A 430 -21.36 47.37 28.16
CA LYS A 430 -22.65 47.18 27.46
C LYS A 430 -23.88 47.24 28.38
N GLN A 431 -23.69 47.15 29.70
CA GLN A 431 -24.78 47.12 30.69
C GLN A 431 -24.47 48.02 31.89
N GLN A 432 -25.37 48.98 32.17
CA GLN A 432 -25.11 50.10 33.09
C GLN A 432 -25.67 49.90 34.51
N ASN A 433 -26.50 48.87 34.74
CA ASN A 433 -27.05 48.51 36.04
C ASN A 433 -26.60 47.10 36.43
N HIS A 434 -25.72 46.95 37.42
CA HIS A 434 -25.65 45.76 38.27
C HIS A 434 -24.64 45.91 39.43
N LEU A 435 -25.15 46.15 40.64
CA LEU A 435 -24.57 45.51 41.83
C LEU A 435 -25.28 44.16 42.13
N ASP A 436 -26.54 44.01 41.71
CA ASP A 436 -27.35 42.79 41.94
C ASP A 436 -26.78 41.53 41.27
N MET A 437 -26.01 41.64 40.18
CA MET A 437 -25.33 40.50 39.55
C MET A 437 -24.15 39.96 40.36
N PHE A 438 -23.67 40.70 41.36
CA PHE A 438 -22.77 40.16 42.37
C PHE A 438 -23.54 39.44 43.49
N ALA A 439 -24.78 39.85 43.80
CA ALA A 439 -25.62 39.20 44.81
C ALA A 439 -26.14 37.82 44.35
N SER A 440 -26.34 37.62 43.04
CA SER A 440 -26.57 36.29 42.47
C SER A 440 -25.24 35.53 42.31
N PRO A 441 -25.19 34.21 42.57
CA PRO A 441 -24.13 33.35 42.05
C PRO A 441 -24.01 33.50 40.52
N PRO A 442 -22.79 33.39 39.94
CA PRO A 442 -22.61 33.36 38.49
C PRO A 442 -23.43 32.25 37.84
N SER A 443 -23.89 32.48 36.59
CA SER A 443 -24.63 31.48 35.81
C SER A 443 -23.86 30.16 35.67
N GLU A 444 -22.53 30.22 35.53
CA GLU A 444 -21.65 29.05 35.54
C GLU A 444 -21.77 28.22 36.84
N VAL A 445 -21.78 28.88 38.01
CA VAL A 445 -21.86 28.18 39.31
C VAL A 445 -23.26 27.62 39.55
N LYS A 446 -24.32 28.31 39.07
CA LYS A 446 -25.67 27.74 39.07
C LYS A 446 -25.75 26.51 38.17
N ALA A 447 -25.25 26.60 36.94
CA ALA A 447 -25.17 25.47 36.01
C ALA A 447 -24.37 24.30 36.59
N TRP A 448 -23.23 24.54 37.26
CA TRP A 448 -22.48 23.48 37.96
C TRP A 448 -23.27 22.85 39.11
N SER A 449 -24.04 23.63 39.88
CA SER A 449 -24.90 23.10 40.94
C SER A 449 -26.10 22.30 40.40
N GLU A 450 -26.66 22.70 39.25
CA GLU A 450 -27.73 21.98 38.55
C GLU A 450 -27.21 20.70 37.88
N GLU A 451 -26.03 20.76 37.27
CA GLU A 451 -25.28 19.63 36.70
C GLU A 451 -24.98 18.60 37.79
N ILE A 452 -24.35 19.00 38.91
CA ILE A 452 -24.08 18.14 40.07
C ILE A 452 -25.38 17.57 40.67
N ALA A 453 -26.45 18.36 40.77
CA ALA A 453 -27.72 17.90 41.33
C ALA A 453 -28.44 16.89 40.41
N ALA A 454 -28.38 17.05 39.09
CA ALA A 454 -28.89 16.08 38.12
C ALA A 454 -28.02 14.82 38.07
N GLU A 455 -26.70 14.97 38.20
CA GLU A 455 -25.74 13.88 38.25
C GLU A 455 -25.86 13.00 39.50
N GLU A 456 -26.06 13.60 40.68
CA GLU A 456 -26.26 12.89 41.96
C GLU A 456 -27.67 12.25 42.03
N GLN A 457 -28.67 12.80 41.32
CA GLN A 457 -29.97 12.13 41.09
C GLN A 457 -29.85 10.89 40.21
N SER A 458 -28.90 10.86 39.26
CA SER A 458 -28.70 9.71 38.38
C SER A 458 -27.91 8.59 39.07
N HIS A 459 -26.77 8.93 39.68
CA HIS A 459 -25.90 8.00 40.39
C HIS A 459 -25.21 8.74 41.54
N SER A 460 -25.64 8.51 42.78
CA SER A 460 -24.99 9.14 43.93
C SER A 460 -23.55 8.66 44.07
N ILE A 461 -22.63 9.59 44.32
CA ILE A 461 -21.22 9.25 44.51
C ILE A 461 -21.02 8.26 45.68
N GLY A 462 -21.90 8.31 46.69
CA GLY A 462 -21.94 7.37 47.81
C GLY A 462 -22.39 5.95 47.44
N GLU A 463 -23.11 5.77 46.33
CA GLU A 463 -23.49 4.45 45.81
C GLU A 463 -22.40 3.84 44.93
N LEU A 464 -21.67 4.68 44.18
CA LEU A 464 -20.45 4.27 43.48
C LEU A 464 -19.39 3.77 44.47
N PHE A 465 -19.17 4.48 45.59
CA PHE A 465 -18.28 4.03 46.67
C PHE A 465 -18.72 2.69 47.30
N LYS A 466 -20.03 2.46 47.52
CA LYS A 466 -20.55 1.17 48.01
C LYS A 466 -20.33 0.04 47.00
N THR A 467 -20.58 0.31 45.72
CA THR A 467 -20.44 -0.64 44.62
C THR A 467 -18.99 -1.08 44.46
N LEU A 468 -18.05 -0.14 44.43
CA LEU A 468 -16.62 -0.40 44.35
C LEU A 468 -16.13 -1.27 45.52
N ASN A 469 -16.48 -0.91 46.76
CA ASN A 469 -16.13 -1.73 47.94
C ASN A 469 -16.73 -3.14 47.88
N THR A 470 -17.94 -3.29 47.31
CA THR A 470 -18.58 -4.60 47.11
C THR A 470 -17.83 -5.45 46.08
N MET A 471 -17.40 -4.87 44.96
CA MET A 471 -16.63 -5.57 43.92
C MET A 471 -15.24 -5.98 44.43
N LYS A 472 -14.55 -5.09 45.14
CA LYS A 472 -13.27 -5.37 45.81
C LYS A 472 -13.37 -6.50 46.84
N LEU A 473 -14.46 -6.56 47.62
CA LEU A 473 -14.70 -7.66 48.57
C LEU A 473 -14.93 -8.98 47.85
N LYS A 474 -15.72 -8.99 46.76
CA LYS A 474 -15.90 -10.18 45.91
C LYS A 474 -14.57 -10.67 45.35
N ALA A 475 -13.81 -9.82 44.67
CA ALA A 475 -12.53 -10.18 44.05
C ALA A 475 -11.55 -10.84 45.05
N ARG A 476 -11.49 -10.31 46.28
CA ARG A 476 -10.71 -10.90 47.36
C ARG A 476 -11.24 -12.27 47.80
N GLN A 477 -12.55 -12.42 48.00
CA GLN A 477 -13.19 -13.70 48.33
C GLN A 477 -12.97 -14.75 47.23
N THR A 478 -13.05 -14.36 45.96
CA THR A 478 -12.81 -15.23 44.79
C THR A 478 -11.35 -15.70 44.74
N LEU A 479 -10.37 -14.81 44.97
CA LEU A 479 -8.94 -15.18 45.07
C LEU A 479 -8.64 -16.09 46.28
N ASP A 480 -9.23 -15.79 47.43
CA ASP A 480 -9.03 -16.57 48.66
C ASP A 480 -9.64 -17.98 48.52
N LYS A 481 -10.80 -18.12 47.86
CA LYS A 481 -11.38 -19.41 47.46
C LYS A 481 -10.46 -20.15 46.47
N ALA A 482 -9.97 -19.49 45.43
CA ALA A 482 -9.11 -20.11 44.42
C ALA A 482 -7.83 -20.68 45.04
N ASN A 483 -7.19 -19.95 45.95
CA ASN A 483 -6.01 -20.44 46.69
C ASN A 483 -6.37 -21.63 47.59
N LEU A 484 -7.51 -21.58 48.31
CA LEU A 484 -7.97 -22.69 49.15
C LEU A 484 -8.23 -23.98 48.36
N SER A 485 -8.74 -23.88 47.12
CA SER A 485 -8.91 -25.03 46.23
C SER A 485 -7.56 -25.69 45.89
N LEU A 486 -6.52 -24.91 45.59
CA LEU A 486 -5.17 -25.41 45.31
C LEU A 486 -4.51 -26.03 46.56
N ASP A 487 -4.71 -25.42 47.73
CA ASP A 487 -4.21 -25.95 49.01
C ASP A 487 -4.91 -27.26 49.41
N THR A 488 -6.19 -27.41 49.05
CA THR A 488 -6.96 -28.64 49.28
C THR A 488 -6.51 -29.77 48.35
N GLU A 489 -6.39 -29.52 47.04
CA GLU A 489 -5.94 -30.56 46.09
C GLU A 489 -4.52 -31.04 46.40
N MET A 490 -3.62 -30.12 46.76
CA MET A 490 -2.26 -30.44 47.20
C MET A 490 -2.28 -31.31 48.47
N ARG A 491 -3.06 -30.92 49.49
CA ARG A 491 -3.22 -31.70 50.73
C ARG A 491 -3.72 -33.12 50.45
N ASP A 492 -4.74 -33.27 49.62
CA ASP A 492 -5.33 -34.55 49.29
C ASP A 492 -4.35 -35.45 48.48
N CYS A 493 -3.55 -34.85 47.59
CA CYS A 493 -2.53 -35.53 46.81
C CYS A 493 -1.42 -36.10 47.72
N GLU A 494 -0.93 -35.30 48.67
CA GLU A 494 0.05 -35.77 49.67
C GLU A 494 -0.56 -36.79 50.64
N GLN A 495 -1.83 -36.63 51.05
CA GLN A 495 -2.53 -37.60 51.90
C GLN A 495 -2.70 -38.96 51.18
N GLY A 496 -2.97 -38.95 49.87
CA GLY A 496 -2.97 -40.16 49.05
C GLY A 496 -1.59 -40.82 48.97
N ARG A 497 -0.53 -40.04 48.74
CA ARG A 497 0.85 -40.56 48.75
C ARG A 497 1.23 -41.19 50.09
N VAL A 498 0.81 -40.60 51.21
CA VAL A 498 0.99 -41.18 52.56
C VAL A 498 0.14 -42.44 52.78
N LYS A 499 -1.08 -42.54 52.21
CA LYS A 499 -1.96 -43.72 52.35
C LYS A 499 -1.43 -44.94 51.57
N TYR A 500 -0.84 -44.74 50.39
CA TYR A 500 -0.50 -45.84 49.46
C TYR A 500 0.99 -46.03 49.16
N GLY A 501 1.86 -45.10 49.57
CA GLY A 501 3.31 -45.20 49.36
C GLY A 501 3.69 -45.33 47.88
N ASP A 502 4.54 -46.30 47.58
CA ASP A 502 5.11 -46.55 46.23
C ASP A 502 4.06 -46.85 45.15
N LEU A 503 2.82 -47.17 45.53
CA LEU A 503 1.70 -47.37 44.59
C LEU A 503 1.12 -46.04 44.09
N TRP A 504 1.45 -44.90 44.71
CA TRP A 504 0.91 -43.60 44.35
C TRP A 504 1.69 -42.91 43.24
N THR A 505 1.33 -43.22 42.00
CA THR A 505 1.97 -42.69 40.78
C THR A 505 1.62 -41.24 40.45
N GLN A 506 0.63 -40.63 41.13
CA GLN A 506 0.21 -39.25 40.88
C GLN A 506 1.33 -38.25 41.22
N ILE A 507 1.69 -37.40 40.26
CA ILE A 507 2.75 -36.37 40.37
C ILE A 507 2.44 -35.38 41.52
N PRO A 508 3.43 -34.88 42.30
CA PRO A 508 3.20 -33.87 43.34
C PRO A 508 2.61 -32.57 42.79
N SER A 509 1.52 -32.08 43.38
CA SER A 509 0.82 -30.89 42.90
C SER A 509 1.59 -29.58 43.12
N GLY A 510 2.58 -29.58 44.01
CA GLY A 510 3.39 -28.39 44.32
C GLY A 510 4.13 -27.82 43.10
N SER A 511 4.60 -28.67 42.18
CA SER A 511 5.27 -28.22 40.94
C SER A 511 4.32 -27.82 39.81
N LEU A 512 3.05 -28.27 39.86
CA LEU A 512 2.03 -27.98 38.85
C LEU A 512 1.20 -26.74 39.19
N THR A 513 1.20 -26.31 40.45
CA THR A 513 0.43 -25.14 40.93
C THR A 513 1.25 -23.86 41.05
N THR A 514 2.51 -23.87 40.61
CA THR A 514 3.44 -22.72 40.65
C THR A 514 2.91 -21.52 39.87
N GLU A 515 2.46 -21.72 38.64
CA GLU A 515 1.95 -20.66 37.75
C GLU A 515 0.64 -20.07 38.31
N PHE A 516 -0.35 -20.92 38.64
CA PHE A 516 -1.60 -20.46 39.27
C PHE A 516 -1.38 -19.68 40.58
N ARG A 517 -0.37 -20.06 41.39
CA ARG A 517 -0.02 -19.34 42.62
C ARG A 517 0.70 -18.02 42.35
N HIS A 518 1.48 -17.94 41.27
CA HIS A 518 2.06 -16.68 40.78
C HIS A 518 0.96 -15.72 40.31
N ASP A 519 -0.02 -16.21 39.55
CA ASP A 519 -1.15 -15.41 39.07
C ASP A 519 -2.04 -14.91 40.21
N ILE A 520 -2.35 -15.76 41.20
CA ILE A 520 -3.04 -15.36 42.44
C ILE A 520 -2.26 -14.26 43.18
N ALA A 521 -0.92 -14.35 43.25
CA ALA A 521 -0.10 -13.32 43.88
C ALA A 521 -0.10 -12.00 43.07
N ASN A 522 -0.04 -12.09 41.75
CA ASN A 522 -0.11 -10.94 40.84
C ASN A 522 -1.46 -10.21 40.95
N HIS A 523 -2.59 -10.93 40.91
CA HIS A 523 -3.92 -10.35 41.08
C HIS A 523 -4.17 -9.80 42.48
N ARG A 524 -3.64 -10.44 43.55
CA ARG A 524 -3.66 -9.85 44.90
C ARG A 524 -2.90 -8.53 44.93
N LYS A 525 -1.69 -8.46 44.34
CA LYS A 525 -0.92 -7.21 44.25
C LYS A 525 -1.69 -6.12 43.49
N MET A 526 -2.27 -6.44 42.33
CA MET A 526 -3.10 -5.50 41.56
C MET A 526 -4.28 -4.94 42.38
N LEU A 527 -4.90 -5.78 43.22
CA LEU A 527 -5.99 -5.38 44.11
C LEU A 527 -5.52 -4.48 45.25
N ASP A 528 -4.33 -4.72 45.81
CA ASP A 528 -3.75 -3.87 46.86
C ASP A 528 -3.19 -2.54 46.31
N ASP A 529 -2.60 -2.54 45.11
CA ASP A 529 -2.16 -1.33 44.39
C ASP A 529 -3.38 -0.44 44.04
N ALA A 530 -4.47 -1.03 43.52
CA ALA A 530 -5.72 -0.31 43.22
C ALA A 530 -6.40 0.24 44.50
N ASN A 531 -6.42 -0.56 45.57
CA ASN A 531 -6.90 -0.15 46.90
C ASN A 531 -6.16 1.09 47.44
N GLN A 532 -4.87 1.27 47.13
CA GLN A 532 -4.13 2.48 47.48
C GLN A 532 -4.63 3.70 46.68
N SER A 533 -4.95 3.54 45.39
CA SER A 533 -5.54 4.60 44.57
C SER A 533 -6.96 4.98 45.04
N ASP A 534 -7.80 4.00 45.39
CA ASP A 534 -9.15 4.24 45.94
C ASP A 534 -9.11 5.12 47.21
N GLN A 535 -8.14 4.86 48.09
CA GLN A 535 -7.94 5.63 49.32
C GLN A 535 -7.52 7.08 49.04
N GLN A 536 -6.72 7.32 47.98
CA GLN A 536 -6.37 8.68 47.55
C GLN A 536 -7.58 9.44 46.99
N LEU A 537 -8.45 8.78 46.21
CA LEU A 537 -9.72 9.37 45.74
C LEU A 537 -10.64 9.72 46.92
N PHE A 538 -10.76 8.82 47.91
CA PHE A 538 -11.54 9.08 49.12
C PHE A 538 -10.99 10.26 49.93
N ALA A 539 -9.66 10.37 50.08
CA ALA A 539 -9.02 11.49 50.76
C ALA A 539 -9.25 12.84 50.04
N LYS A 540 -9.14 12.86 48.71
CA LYS A 540 -9.45 14.06 47.89
C LYS A 540 -10.89 14.52 48.05
N TYR A 541 -11.85 13.57 48.04
CA TYR A 541 -13.26 13.86 48.26
C TYR A 541 -13.51 14.41 49.66
N GLY A 542 -12.97 13.76 50.70
CA GLY A 542 -13.14 14.17 52.10
C GLY A 542 -12.62 15.58 52.38
N SER A 543 -11.52 15.99 51.73
CA SER A 543 -10.96 17.34 51.88
C SER A 543 -11.85 18.46 51.34
N ASN A 544 -12.73 18.18 50.38
CA ASN A 544 -13.56 19.18 49.69
C ASN A 544 -15.07 18.97 49.89
N GLN A 545 -15.45 18.00 50.74
CA GLN A 545 -16.84 17.61 50.95
C GLN A 545 -17.73 18.80 51.34
N HIS A 546 -17.24 19.78 52.10
CA HIS A 546 -18.03 20.95 52.49
C HIS A 546 -18.52 21.78 51.27
N ASN A 547 -17.63 22.11 50.34
CA ASN A 547 -17.96 22.88 49.15
C ASN A 547 -18.82 22.05 48.18
N ILE A 548 -18.56 20.74 48.08
CA ILE A 548 -19.35 19.79 47.28
C ILE A 548 -20.78 19.63 47.84
N ASP A 549 -20.95 19.53 49.15
CA ASP A 549 -22.27 19.40 49.80
C ASP A 549 -23.07 20.72 49.76
N ILE A 550 -22.40 21.87 49.62
CA ILE A 550 -23.05 23.16 49.27
C ILE A 550 -23.50 23.15 47.79
N LEU A 551 -22.66 22.69 46.86
CA LEU A 551 -23.01 22.60 45.43
C LEU A 551 -24.17 21.64 45.15
N LYS A 552 -24.36 20.59 45.96
CA LYS A 552 -25.54 19.70 45.92
C LYS A 552 -26.87 20.38 46.31
N GLN A 553 -26.85 21.62 46.84
CA GLN A 553 -28.03 22.29 47.39
C GLN A 553 -28.24 23.69 46.77
N PRO A 554 -28.79 23.79 45.54
CA PRO A 554 -28.94 25.06 44.83
C PRO A 554 -29.74 26.14 45.60
N GLN A 555 -30.73 25.75 46.41
CA GLN A 555 -31.49 26.70 47.25
C GLN A 555 -30.73 27.27 48.47
N ASN A 556 -29.57 26.71 48.82
CA ASN A 556 -28.68 27.22 49.86
C ASN A 556 -27.43 27.92 49.27
N LEU A 557 -27.05 27.58 48.04
CA LEU A 557 -26.00 28.25 47.27
C LEU A 557 -26.22 29.77 47.21
N GLU A 558 -27.42 30.24 46.82
CA GLU A 558 -27.72 31.68 46.74
C GLU A 558 -27.63 32.39 48.11
N LYS A 559 -28.05 31.72 49.18
CA LYS A 559 -28.04 32.29 50.54
C LYS A 559 -26.62 32.36 51.12
N THR A 560 -25.78 31.37 50.82
CA THR A 560 -24.36 31.39 51.22
C THR A 560 -23.56 32.41 50.41
N TYR A 561 -23.80 32.53 49.10
CA TYR A 561 -23.26 33.61 48.27
C TYR A 561 -23.64 34.99 48.81
N ALA A 562 -24.95 35.27 48.98
CA ALA A 562 -25.43 36.56 49.49
C ALA A 562 -24.83 36.89 50.87
N ASN A 563 -24.86 35.95 51.82
CA ASN A 563 -24.29 36.15 53.15
C ASN A 563 -22.76 36.37 53.13
N SER A 564 -22.02 35.71 52.22
CA SER A 564 -20.57 35.92 52.07
C SER A 564 -20.23 37.36 51.63
N ILE A 565 -21.06 37.95 50.77
CA ILE A 565 -20.86 39.31 50.25
C ILE A 565 -21.37 40.36 51.25
N ILE A 566 -22.51 40.12 51.92
CA ILE A 566 -23.04 40.99 52.98
C ILE A 566 -22.11 41.04 54.20
N ASN A 567 -21.44 39.93 54.55
CA ASN A 567 -20.45 39.94 55.63
C ASN A 567 -19.21 40.79 55.30
N LEU A 568 -18.87 40.96 54.01
CA LEU A 568 -17.79 41.85 53.59
C LEU A 568 -18.24 43.32 53.43
N SER A 569 -19.51 43.61 53.12
CA SER A 569 -20.02 44.99 53.13
C SER A 569 -20.08 45.60 54.54
N ASN A 570 -20.20 44.76 55.58
CA ASN A 570 -20.40 45.20 56.96
C ASN A 570 -19.14 45.12 57.86
N GLY A 571 -18.00 44.68 57.32
CA GLY A 571 -16.69 44.93 57.91
C GLY A 571 -16.18 46.32 57.49
N ILE A 572 -16.30 47.38 58.28
CA ILE A 572 -16.23 47.45 59.75
C ILE A 572 -17.37 48.31 60.32
N SER A 573 -18.32 47.70 61.06
CA SER A 573 -18.78 48.19 62.38
C SER A 573 -19.78 47.24 63.03
N SER A 574 -19.35 46.50 64.05
CA SER A 574 -20.25 45.77 64.96
C SER A 574 -20.19 46.36 66.37
N ASN A 575 -21.08 47.31 66.66
CA ASN A 575 -21.59 47.45 68.03
C ASN A 575 -22.98 48.12 68.03
N GLN A 576 -24.01 47.37 68.47
CA GLN A 576 -25.42 47.79 68.67
C GLN A 576 -26.11 48.39 67.42
N GLY A 577 -27.15 47.84 66.81
CA GLY A 577 -28.24 47.02 67.32
C GLY A 577 -29.56 47.52 66.70
N LYS A 578 -30.35 46.58 66.15
CA LYS A 578 -31.72 46.74 65.60
C LYS A 578 -31.89 47.33 64.19
N ASP A 579 -33.08 47.02 63.66
CA ASP A 579 -33.79 47.60 62.51
C ASP A 579 -33.09 47.53 61.14
N ALA A 580 -32.83 46.29 60.70
CA ALA A 580 -32.49 45.96 59.33
C ALA A 580 -33.71 46.05 58.40
N SER A 581 -34.07 47.27 57.98
CA SER A 581 -35.13 47.52 56.99
C SER A 581 -34.72 48.52 55.91
N THR A 582 -34.63 48.01 54.67
CA THR A 582 -34.74 48.77 53.41
C THR A 582 -33.89 50.06 53.28
N MET A 583 -32.57 49.91 53.16
CA MET A 583 -31.77 50.83 52.34
C MET A 583 -31.69 50.24 50.92
N SER A 584 -32.46 50.78 49.98
CA SER A 584 -32.48 50.32 48.59
C SER A 584 -31.31 50.92 47.81
N LEU A 585 -30.60 50.10 47.03
CA LEU A 585 -29.35 50.47 46.37
C LEU A 585 -29.54 51.20 45.02
N LEU A 586 -30.68 51.87 44.83
CA LEU A 586 -31.09 52.46 43.55
C LEU A 586 -30.69 53.94 43.37
N ASP A 587 -30.16 54.59 44.41
CA ASP A 587 -30.09 56.05 44.51
C ASP A 587 -28.76 56.67 43.99
N ILE A 588 -28.17 56.10 42.93
CA ILE A 588 -26.97 56.62 42.24
C ILE A 588 -27.25 56.76 40.73
N ASN A 589 -28.16 57.68 40.39
CA ASN A 589 -28.45 58.05 39.01
C ASN A 589 -27.47 59.13 38.50
N PHE A 590 -26.39 58.74 37.84
CA PHE A 590 -25.53 59.66 37.07
C PHE A 590 -25.94 59.68 35.60
N GLY A 591 -26.69 60.71 35.20
CA GLY A 591 -27.16 60.89 33.83
C GLY A 591 -26.19 61.68 32.95
N VAL A 592 -25.67 61.03 31.90
CA VAL A 592 -25.07 61.66 30.70
C VAL A 592 -25.41 60.78 29.49
N GLU A 593 -26.44 61.11 28.72
CA GLU A 593 -26.83 60.27 27.56
C GLU A 593 -26.09 60.64 26.25
N GLU A 594 -25.66 61.90 26.09
CA GLU A 594 -25.10 62.44 24.83
C GLU A 594 -23.70 61.92 24.42
N LYS A 595 -23.12 60.96 25.16
CA LYS A 595 -21.83 60.33 24.81
C LYS A 595 -21.90 58.81 24.61
N LYS A 596 -23.10 58.24 24.73
CA LYS A 596 -23.34 56.79 24.69
C LYS A 596 -22.97 56.17 23.34
N ASP A 597 -23.29 56.86 22.26
CA ASP A 597 -23.09 56.36 20.90
C ASP A 597 -21.61 56.17 20.54
N SER A 598 -20.75 57.15 20.88
CA SER A 598 -19.30 57.04 20.59
C SER A 598 -18.61 55.93 21.39
N LEU A 599 -19.09 55.61 22.60
CA LEU A 599 -18.61 54.45 23.35
C LEU A 599 -19.12 53.15 22.73
N SER A 600 -20.39 53.10 22.33
CA SER A 600 -21.01 51.93 21.69
C SER A 600 -20.40 51.61 20.32
N GLU A 601 -20.05 52.63 19.53
CA GLU A 601 -19.40 52.50 18.23
C GLU A 601 -18.01 51.87 18.37
N LYS A 602 -17.20 52.33 19.34
CA LYS A 602 -15.88 51.74 19.63
C LYS A 602 -15.99 50.33 20.18
N VAL A 603 -16.97 50.05 21.04
CA VAL A 603 -17.28 48.67 21.49
C VAL A 603 -17.63 47.78 20.29
N GLN A 604 -18.46 48.26 19.36
CA GLN A 604 -18.84 47.52 18.16
C GLN A 604 -17.65 47.30 17.20
N GLN A 605 -16.73 48.25 17.10
CA GLN A 605 -15.47 48.09 16.34
C GLN A 605 -14.60 46.96 16.92
N VAL A 606 -14.47 46.89 18.26
CA VAL A 606 -13.74 45.80 18.94
C VAL A 606 -14.48 44.46 18.77
N GLU A 607 -15.81 44.41 18.91
CA GLU A 607 -16.63 43.21 18.63
C GLU A 607 -16.44 42.70 17.18
N ALA A 608 -16.34 43.61 16.21
CA ALA A 608 -16.10 43.27 14.80
C ALA A 608 -14.68 42.71 14.54
N ILE A 609 -13.66 43.19 15.25
CA ILE A 609 -12.29 42.65 15.16
C ILE A 609 -12.21 41.28 15.84
N LEU A 610 -12.89 41.06 16.97
CA LEU A 610 -12.99 39.75 17.61
C LEU A 610 -13.73 38.73 16.71
N ALA A 611 -14.83 39.13 16.07
CA ALA A 611 -15.52 38.28 15.09
C ALA A 611 -14.62 37.91 13.88
N ARG A 612 -13.73 38.83 13.46
CA ARG A 612 -12.71 38.54 12.43
C ARG A 612 -11.66 37.54 12.93
N LEU A 613 -11.17 37.69 14.17
CA LEU A 613 -10.19 36.78 14.78
C LEU A 613 -10.75 35.35 14.91
N ASN A 614 -11.96 35.19 15.46
CA ASN A 614 -12.62 33.88 15.57
C ASN A 614 -12.81 33.20 14.20
N LYS A 615 -13.01 33.98 13.13
CA LYS A 615 -13.08 33.46 11.76
C LYS A 615 -11.71 33.03 11.21
N ILE A 616 -10.63 33.73 11.56
CA ILE A 616 -9.26 33.35 11.19
C ILE A 616 -8.84 32.07 11.94
N GLU A 617 -9.20 31.96 13.22
CA GLU A 617 -9.03 30.74 14.02
C GLU A 617 -9.79 29.55 13.42
N SER A 618 -11.06 29.74 13.05
CA SER A 618 -11.84 28.71 12.35
C SER A 618 -11.21 28.29 11.02
N ASP A 619 -10.71 29.23 10.21
CA ASP A 619 -10.03 28.95 8.93
C ASP A 619 -8.72 28.18 9.13
N ARG A 620 -7.95 28.52 10.17
CA ARG A 620 -6.75 27.76 10.56
C ARG A 620 -7.09 26.34 10.99
N ASN A 621 -8.11 26.17 11.84
CA ASN A 621 -8.46 24.86 12.38
C ASN A 621 -9.06 23.96 11.29
N GLU A 622 -9.90 24.50 10.40
CA GLU A 622 -10.40 23.81 9.20
C GLU A 622 -9.24 23.40 8.29
N THR A 623 -8.32 24.31 7.96
CA THR A 623 -7.22 24.01 7.03
C THR A 623 -6.16 23.07 7.60
N PHE A 624 -5.96 23.06 8.93
CA PHE A 624 -5.12 22.10 9.60
C PHE A 624 -5.76 20.70 9.67
N GLN A 625 -7.08 20.61 9.90
CA GLN A 625 -7.80 19.34 9.80
C GLN A 625 -7.76 18.80 8.35
N ASP A 626 -8.01 19.66 7.37
CA ASP A 626 -7.98 19.32 5.94
C ASP A 626 -6.57 18.83 5.49
N LEU A 627 -5.50 19.45 6.02
CA LEU A 627 -4.13 18.96 5.88
C LEU A 627 -3.96 17.58 6.53
N LYS A 628 -4.38 17.40 7.78
CA LYS A 628 -4.28 16.14 8.53
C LYS A 628 -4.97 14.98 7.81
N GLU A 629 -6.19 15.19 7.32
CA GLU A 629 -6.94 14.18 6.56
C GLU A 629 -6.20 13.80 5.27
N LYS A 630 -5.73 14.78 4.48
CA LYS A 630 -4.96 14.53 3.25
C LYS A 630 -3.62 13.84 3.51
N THR A 631 -2.90 14.22 4.56
CA THR A 631 -1.63 13.59 4.98
C THR A 631 -1.83 12.13 5.44
N THR A 632 -2.98 11.80 6.04
CA THR A 632 -3.32 10.42 6.46
C THR A 632 -3.86 9.52 5.35
N GLN A 633 -4.57 10.07 4.36
CA GLN A 633 -5.09 9.32 3.20
C GLN A 633 -4.01 9.02 2.13
N ASP A 634 -2.86 9.68 2.21
CA ASP A 634 -1.80 9.64 1.20
C ASP A 634 -0.92 8.37 1.28
N ASP A 635 -1.09 7.45 0.34
CA ASP A 635 -0.26 6.24 0.18
C ASP A 635 0.63 6.30 -1.07
N ILE A 636 1.93 6.51 -0.86
CA ILE A 636 2.94 6.51 -1.95
C ILE A 636 3.49 5.11 -2.28
N SER A 637 3.03 4.05 -1.61
CA SER A 637 3.61 2.70 -1.75
C SER A 637 3.72 2.26 -3.21
N GLN A 638 2.69 2.50 -4.02
CA GLN A 638 2.67 2.15 -5.45
C GLN A 638 3.72 2.91 -6.27
N LEU A 639 3.97 4.19 -5.95
CA LEU A 639 4.99 5.01 -6.61
C LEU A 639 6.40 4.53 -6.26
N LEU A 640 6.62 4.08 -5.02
CA LEU A 640 7.86 3.45 -4.60
C LEU A 640 8.06 2.09 -5.28
N ILE A 641 7.01 1.27 -5.46
CA ILE A 641 7.11 -0.03 -6.16
C ILE A 641 7.58 0.18 -7.61
N LEU A 642 7.02 1.17 -8.29
CA LEU A 642 7.36 1.48 -9.68
C LEU A 642 8.81 2.01 -9.84
N ASN A 643 9.29 2.82 -8.89
CA ASN A 643 10.59 3.50 -8.98
C ASN A 643 11.75 2.80 -8.25
N LYS A 644 11.48 1.68 -7.57
CA LYS A 644 12.45 0.87 -6.79
C LYS A 644 13.79 0.61 -7.48
N LYS A 645 13.84 0.51 -8.81
CA LYS A 645 15.06 0.26 -9.59
C LYS A 645 15.98 1.47 -9.75
N ALA A 646 15.56 2.68 -9.38
CA ALA A 646 16.25 3.93 -9.70
C ALA A 646 16.79 4.69 -8.47
N ASN A 647 16.53 4.23 -7.24
CA ASN A 647 16.98 4.84 -5.98
C ASN A 647 16.63 6.33 -5.81
N VAL A 648 15.54 6.81 -6.41
CA VAL A 648 15.15 8.23 -6.41
C VAL A 648 14.20 8.61 -5.26
N GLU A 649 14.18 7.83 -4.18
CA GLU A 649 13.18 7.92 -3.11
C GLU A 649 13.10 9.32 -2.49
N GLU A 650 14.24 9.99 -2.24
CA GLU A 650 14.27 11.36 -1.71
C GLU A 650 13.60 12.40 -2.63
N GLN A 651 13.72 12.26 -3.97
CA GLN A 651 13.08 13.20 -4.90
C GLN A 651 11.58 12.92 -5.03
N ILE A 652 11.19 11.64 -4.96
CA ILE A 652 9.78 11.24 -4.88
C ILE A 652 9.16 11.82 -3.60
N PHE A 653 9.84 11.71 -2.45
CA PHE A 653 9.40 12.34 -1.21
C PHE A 653 9.30 13.86 -1.36
N ALA A 654 10.27 14.53 -2.00
CA ALA A 654 10.22 15.98 -2.19
C ALA A 654 9.01 16.41 -3.05
N THR A 655 8.78 15.79 -4.21
CA THR A 655 7.62 16.08 -5.07
C THR A 655 6.29 15.73 -4.41
N GLU A 656 6.22 14.61 -3.68
CA GLU A 656 5.03 14.21 -2.95
C GLU A 656 4.80 15.02 -1.66
N LEU A 657 5.81 15.74 -1.14
CA LEU A 657 5.63 16.73 -0.08
C LEU A 657 5.21 18.11 -0.64
N GLU A 658 5.63 18.46 -1.86
CA GLU A 658 5.28 19.73 -2.52
C GLU A 658 3.76 19.92 -2.64
N LYS A 659 2.98 18.84 -2.80
CA LYS A 659 1.51 18.88 -2.83
C LYS A 659 0.86 19.41 -1.53
N PHE A 660 1.57 19.40 -0.40
CA PHE A 660 1.09 19.95 0.87
C PHE A 660 1.47 21.42 1.08
N HIS A 661 2.40 21.99 0.30
CA HIS A 661 2.77 23.41 0.41
C HIS A 661 1.60 24.39 0.34
N PRO A 662 0.54 24.21 -0.48
CA PRO A 662 -0.62 25.13 -0.49
C PRO A 662 -1.32 25.24 0.87
N HIS A 663 -1.36 24.15 1.65
CA HIS A 663 -1.91 24.17 3.01
C HIS A 663 -0.99 24.91 3.99
N GLN A 664 0.32 24.65 3.94
CA GLN A 664 1.31 25.39 4.74
C GLN A 664 1.29 26.90 4.44
N HIS A 665 1.12 27.29 3.18
CA HIS A 665 1.00 28.69 2.78
C HIS A 665 -0.29 29.34 3.32
N ARG A 666 -1.42 28.63 3.30
CA ARG A 666 -2.68 29.13 3.90
C ARG A 666 -2.57 29.26 5.43
N ILE A 667 -2.02 28.26 6.12
CA ILE A 667 -1.73 28.34 7.57
C ILE A 667 -0.83 29.56 7.86
N SER A 668 0.27 29.72 7.11
CA SER A 668 1.18 30.87 7.24
C SER A 668 0.46 32.22 7.05
N ALA A 669 -0.45 32.32 6.09
CA ALA A 669 -1.25 33.51 5.86
C ALA A 669 -2.26 33.77 7.00
N THR A 670 -2.92 32.73 7.54
CA THR A 670 -3.81 32.90 8.71
C THR A 670 -3.07 33.45 9.93
N ILE A 671 -1.84 33.00 10.18
CA ILE A 671 -0.99 33.49 11.28
C ILE A 671 -0.65 34.98 11.07
N GLN A 672 -0.24 35.38 9.87
CA GLN A 672 0.04 36.79 9.54
C GLN A 672 -1.21 37.68 9.67
N HIS A 673 -2.37 37.20 9.20
CA HIS A 673 -3.64 37.92 9.35
C HIS A 673 -4.10 38.01 10.82
N GLN A 674 -3.86 36.96 11.63
CA GLN A 674 -4.11 37.01 13.08
C GLN A 674 -3.23 38.06 13.75
N GLN A 675 -1.93 38.10 13.45
CA GLN A 675 -0.99 39.05 14.06
C GLN A 675 -1.33 40.51 13.71
N GLN A 676 -1.78 40.78 12.48
CA GLN A 676 -2.32 42.11 12.14
C GLN A 676 -3.60 42.41 12.92
N ALA A 677 -4.55 41.46 13.00
CA ALA A 677 -5.81 41.67 13.71
C ALA A 677 -5.63 41.82 15.23
N ILE A 678 -4.61 41.20 15.83
CA ILE A 678 -4.22 41.43 17.24
C ILE A 678 -3.64 42.83 17.44
N GLN A 679 -2.86 43.36 16.48
CA GLN A 679 -2.38 44.75 16.53
C GLN A 679 -3.54 45.75 16.40
N ASP A 680 -4.44 45.55 15.42
CA ASP A 680 -5.66 46.34 15.24
C ASP A 680 -6.51 46.34 16.54
N LEU A 681 -6.68 45.16 17.15
CA LEU A 681 -7.42 44.95 18.39
C LEU A 681 -6.77 45.70 19.58
N THR A 682 -5.45 45.62 19.70
CA THR A 682 -4.69 46.26 20.78
C THR A 682 -4.78 47.79 20.69
N LEU A 683 -4.77 48.35 19.48
CA LEU A 683 -4.96 49.79 19.26
C LEU A 683 -6.38 50.24 19.63
N ALA A 684 -7.41 49.54 19.14
CA ALA A 684 -8.80 49.85 19.44
C ALA A 684 -9.13 49.68 20.94
N PHE A 685 -8.58 48.66 21.60
CA PHE A 685 -8.74 48.44 23.04
C PHE A 685 -8.02 49.51 23.87
N LYS A 686 -6.84 49.97 23.45
CA LYS A 686 -6.16 51.11 24.09
C LYS A 686 -7.01 52.38 24.01
N GLU A 687 -7.58 52.67 22.84
CA GLU A 687 -8.43 53.85 22.63
C GLU A 687 -9.74 53.80 23.45
N LEU A 688 -10.22 52.60 23.77
CA LEU A 688 -11.34 52.37 24.69
C LEU A 688 -10.93 52.60 26.17
N MET A 689 -9.74 52.17 26.56
CA MET A 689 -9.22 52.25 27.94
C MET A 689 -8.73 53.64 28.38
N GLU A 690 -8.48 54.55 27.43
CA GLU A 690 -8.14 55.96 27.71
C GLU A 690 -9.38 56.80 28.13
N GLY A 691 -10.59 56.22 28.11
CA GLY A 691 -11.80 56.84 28.65
C GLY A 691 -11.80 56.97 30.18
N ALA A 692 -11.82 58.20 30.69
CA ALA A 692 -11.77 58.50 32.13
C ALA A 692 -12.93 57.90 32.97
N GLU A 693 -14.05 57.57 32.33
CA GLU A 693 -15.23 56.96 32.96
C GLU A 693 -15.06 55.44 33.14
N ALA A 694 -14.43 54.79 32.15
CA ALA A 694 -14.09 53.36 32.18
C ALA A 694 -13.21 53.01 33.38
N GLN A 695 -12.21 53.85 33.68
CA GLN A 695 -11.24 53.60 34.76
C GLN A 695 -11.88 53.63 36.16
N LYS A 696 -12.91 54.47 36.37
CA LYS A 696 -13.65 54.50 37.64
C LYS A 696 -14.57 53.29 37.79
N LEU A 697 -15.30 52.92 36.73
CA LEU A 697 -16.19 51.76 36.74
C LEU A 697 -15.38 50.47 36.97
N GLN A 698 -14.28 50.30 36.23
CA GLN A 698 -13.35 49.17 36.38
C GLN A 698 -12.82 49.03 37.83
N SER A 699 -12.44 50.12 38.49
CA SER A 699 -11.85 50.04 39.85
C SER A 699 -12.83 49.60 40.95
N GLN A 700 -14.14 49.84 40.77
CA GLN A 700 -15.16 49.32 41.69
C GLN A 700 -15.56 47.89 41.33
N HIS A 701 -15.80 47.60 40.05
CA HIS A 701 -16.13 46.25 39.58
C HIS A 701 -15.00 45.25 39.89
N GLU A 702 -13.72 45.62 39.71
CA GLU A 702 -12.58 44.71 39.93
C GLU A 702 -12.46 44.21 41.38
N LYS A 703 -12.99 44.95 42.37
CA LYS A 703 -13.02 44.52 43.78
C LYS A 703 -14.13 43.49 44.05
N ALA A 704 -15.32 43.72 43.52
CA ALA A 704 -16.44 42.77 43.61
C ALA A 704 -16.17 41.52 42.78
N GLU A 705 -15.67 41.70 41.55
CA GLU A 705 -15.21 40.66 40.63
C GLU A 705 -14.11 39.80 41.23
N LYS A 706 -13.16 40.38 41.99
CA LYS A 706 -12.14 39.58 42.70
C LYS A 706 -12.77 38.63 43.72
N ILE A 707 -13.65 39.12 44.60
CA ILE A 707 -14.30 38.29 45.62
C ILE A 707 -15.19 37.21 44.97
N GLN A 708 -15.93 37.59 43.93
CA GLN A 708 -16.75 36.65 43.15
C GLN A 708 -15.88 35.59 42.44
N LYS A 709 -14.68 35.95 41.93
CA LYS A 709 -13.72 35.03 41.30
C LYS A 709 -12.98 34.14 42.28
N ASP A 710 -12.58 34.63 43.45
CA ASP A 710 -11.98 33.80 44.49
C ASP A 710 -13.00 32.73 44.94
N LEU A 711 -14.25 33.12 45.23
CA LEU A 711 -15.31 32.18 45.60
C LEU A 711 -15.71 31.23 44.44
N ALA A 712 -15.81 31.73 43.21
CA ALA A 712 -16.11 30.90 42.04
C ALA A 712 -14.96 29.97 41.65
N ARG A 713 -13.69 30.32 41.91
CA ARG A 713 -12.54 29.41 41.78
C ARG A 713 -12.69 28.26 42.77
N ASP A 714 -12.97 28.56 44.04
CA ASP A 714 -13.03 27.54 45.09
C ASP A 714 -14.22 26.58 44.88
N PHE A 715 -15.32 27.05 44.27
CA PHE A 715 -16.39 26.18 43.76
C PHE A 715 -16.05 25.46 42.45
N LYS A 716 -15.27 26.06 41.54
CA LYS A 716 -14.78 25.41 40.31
C LYS A 716 -13.81 24.27 40.63
N GLU A 717 -12.95 24.46 41.62
CA GLU A 717 -12.07 23.42 42.16
C GLU A 717 -12.89 22.29 42.81
N ALA A 718 -13.92 22.63 43.59
CA ALA A 718 -14.85 21.63 44.13
C ALA A 718 -15.60 20.85 43.03
N LYS A 719 -16.02 21.50 41.92
CA LYS A 719 -16.65 20.82 40.78
C LYS A 719 -15.66 19.93 40.02
N ALA A 720 -14.45 20.42 39.77
CA ALA A 720 -13.38 19.64 39.15
C ALA A 720 -13.07 18.39 39.98
N ILE A 721 -12.86 18.54 41.30
CA ILE A 721 -12.59 17.41 42.21
C ILE A 721 -13.79 16.46 42.31
N TYR A 722 -15.04 16.94 42.27
CA TYR A 722 -16.22 16.08 42.17
C TYR A 722 -16.23 15.26 40.87
N THR A 723 -15.98 15.90 39.72
CA THR A 723 -15.90 15.23 38.41
C THR A 723 -14.74 14.23 38.36
N ASP A 724 -13.53 14.62 38.78
CA ASP A 724 -12.34 13.76 38.87
C ASP A 724 -12.58 12.52 39.73
N VAL A 725 -13.21 12.69 40.91
CA VAL A 725 -13.52 11.56 41.80
C VAL A 725 -14.59 10.67 41.17
N LYS A 726 -15.62 11.23 40.53
CA LYS A 726 -16.68 10.45 39.88
C LYS A 726 -16.17 9.68 38.65
N GLU A 727 -15.34 10.30 37.81
CA GLU A 727 -14.69 9.63 36.67
C GLU A 727 -13.68 8.59 37.16
N GLY A 728 -12.90 8.91 38.20
CA GLY A 728 -11.98 7.99 38.88
C GLY A 728 -12.71 6.77 39.46
N LEU A 729 -13.88 6.96 40.08
CA LEU A 729 -14.74 5.87 40.53
C LEU A 729 -15.34 5.06 39.38
N GLY A 730 -15.73 5.70 38.28
CA GLY A 730 -16.20 5.02 37.07
C GLY A 730 -15.12 4.12 36.46
N LYS A 731 -13.91 4.66 36.29
CA LYS A 731 -12.71 3.92 35.86
C LYS A 731 -12.33 2.81 36.85
N GLY A 732 -12.43 3.06 38.15
CA GLY A 732 -12.23 2.07 39.21
C GLY A 732 -13.23 0.91 39.13
N ILE A 733 -14.52 1.20 38.95
CA ILE A 733 -15.56 0.16 38.78
C ILE A 733 -15.34 -0.64 37.50
N GLN A 734 -14.93 -0.02 36.39
CA GLN A 734 -14.55 -0.72 35.16
C GLN A 734 -13.33 -1.63 35.39
N PHE A 735 -12.28 -1.13 36.04
CA PHE A 735 -11.09 -1.91 36.41
C PHE A 735 -11.44 -3.10 37.30
N TYR A 736 -12.18 -2.90 38.39
CA TYR A 736 -12.61 -3.98 39.28
C TYR A 736 -13.55 -4.98 38.60
N THR A 737 -14.32 -4.57 37.59
CA THR A 737 -15.15 -5.49 36.78
C THR A 737 -14.30 -6.35 35.86
N GLY A 738 -13.31 -5.76 35.17
CA GLY A 738 -12.35 -6.51 34.35
C GLY A 738 -11.47 -7.45 35.18
N LEU A 739 -10.99 -6.99 36.33
CA LEU A 739 -10.22 -7.77 37.29
C LEU A 739 -11.06 -8.92 37.88
N GLN A 740 -12.33 -8.68 38.23
CA GLN A 740 -13.25 -9.75 38.66
C GLN A 740 -13.39 -10.82 37.58
N GLY A 741 -13.59 -10.44 36.31
CA GLY A 741 -13.68 -11.39 35.20
C GLY A 741 -12.39 -12.21 34.98
N ALA A 742 -11.22 -11.59 35.13
CA ALA A 742 -9.93 -12.29 35.08
C ALA A 742 -9.76 -13.28 36.25
N ILE A 743 -10.12 -12.87 37.47
CA ILE A 743 -10.07 -13.72 38.67
C ILE A 743 -11.08 -14.88 38.57
N GLU A 744 -12.27 -14.66 38.02
CA GLU A 744 -13.28 -15.71 37.79
C GLU A 744 -12.82 -16.71 36.72
N ALA A 745 -12.16 -16.25 35.64
CA ALA A 745 -11.54 -17.13 34.65
C ALA A 745 -10.40 -17.96 35.26
N LEU A 746 -9.56 -17.36 36.10
CA LEU A 746 -8.51 -18.07 36.85
C LEU A 746 -9.11 -19.08 37.84
N GLN A 747 -10.17 -18.72 38.57
CA GLN A 747 -10.89 -19.65 39.45
C GLN A 747 -11.45 -20.83 38.66
N HIS A 748 -12.10 -20.59 37.52
CA HIS A 748 -12.64 -21.66 36.67
C HIS A 748 -11.55 -22.61 36.15
N ASN A 749 -10.39 -22.07 35.74
CA ASN A 749 -9.24 -22.88 35.32
C ASN A 749 -8.67 -23.72 36.47
N ILE A 750 -8.61 -23.15 37.69
CA ILE A 750 -8.21 -23.86 38.92
C ILE A 750 -9.23 -24.94 39.29
N GLU A 751 -10.53 -24.66 39.26
CA GLU A 751 -11.59 -25.63 39.56
C GLU A 751 -11.61 -26.78 38.54
N ARG A 752 -11.35 -26.48 37.25
CA ARG A 752 -11.13 -27.48 36.22
C ARG A 752 -9.91 -28.34 36.51
N PHE A 753 -8.75 -27.75 36.79
CA PHE A 753 -7.53 -28.48 37.15
C PHE A 753 -7.77 -29.40 38.36
N VAL A 754 -8.36 -28.88 39.43
CA VAL A 754 -8.69 -29.67 40.64
C VAL A 754 -9.68 -30.80 40.33
N SER A 755 -10.64 -30.61 39.43
CA SER A 755 -11.58 -31.64 38.99
C SER A 755 -10.90 -32.76 38.18
N GLU A 756 -10.05 -32.40 37.21
CA GLU A 756 -9.26 -33.35 36.41
C GLU A 756 -8.32 -34.18 37.32
N ARG A 757 -7.64 -33.50 38.26
CA ARG A 757 -6.76 -34.12 39.28
C ARG A 757 -7.50 -35.00 40.28
N THR A 758 -8.71 -34.62 40.68
CA THR A 758 -9.57 -35.44 41.54
C THR A 758 -10.07 -36.68 40.78
N THR A 759 -10.33 -36.56 39.48
CA THR A 759 -10.72 -37.70 38.63
C THR A 759 -9.56 -38.68 38.40
N GLU A 760 -8.35 -38.17 38.15
CA GLU A 760 -7.10 -38.96 38.12
C GLU A 760 -6.92 -39.73 39.44
N ARG A 761 -7.03 -39.01 40.57
CA ARG A 761 -6.91 -39.54 41.92
C ARG A 761 -7.91 -40.65 42.24
N SER A 762 -9.18 -40.49 41.86
CA SER A 762 -10.23 -41.50 42.08
C SER A 762 -9.92 -42.77 41.28
N LYS A 763 -9.55 -42.64 39.99
CA LYS A 763 -9.19 -43.79 39.15
C LYS A 763 -7.98 -44.56 39.68
N LEU A 764 -6.93 -43.85 40.10
CA LEU A 764 -5.76 -44.48 40.73
C LEU A 764 -6.12 -45.17 42.06
N THR A 765 -7.02 -44.58 42.86
CA THR A 765 -7.54 -45.20 44.07
C THR A 765 -8.33 -46.49 43.76
N GLU A 766 -9.23 -46.45 42.78
CA GLU A 766 -9.99 -47.61 42.31
C GLU A 766 -9.08 -48.71 41.76
N GLU A 767 -8.04 -48.37 41.00
CA GLU A 767 -7.06 -49.33 40.46
C GLU A 767 -6.20 -49.98 41.57
N ILE A 768 -5.77 -49.19 42.57
CA ILE A 768 -5.01 -49.68 43.72
C ILE A 768 -5.88 -50.59 44.61
N GLU A 769 -7.12 -50.19 44.92
CA GLU A 769 -8.03 -50.98 45.76
C GLU A 769 -8.58 -52.21 45.00
N SER A 770 -8.76 -52.15 43.69
CA SER A 770 -9.02 -53.31 42.82
C SER A 770 -7.84 -54.29 42.79
N THR A 771 -6.62 -53.80 42.55
CA THR A 771 -5.40 -54.63 42.53
C THR A 771 -5.14 -55.27 43.90
N LYS A 772 -5.36 -54.52 44.99
CA LYS A 772 -5.24 -55.02 46.36
C LYS A 772 -6.29 -56.10 46.65
N SER A 773 -7.57 -55.84 46.38
CA SER A 773 -8.64 -56.82 46.64
C SER A 773 -8.54 -58.05 45.75
N ALA A 774 -8.06 -57.93 44.50
CA ALA A 774 -7.74 -59.06 43.64
C ALA A 774 -6.57 -59.89 44.21
N ARG A 775 -5.53 -59.25 44.74
CA ARG A 775 -4.39 -59.92 45.40
C ARG A 775 -4.80 -60.59 46.71
N GLU A 776 -5.67 -59.96 47.50
CA GLU A 776 -6.25 -60.54 48.71
C GLU A 776 -7.14 -61.74 48.37
N GLN A 777 -7.99 -61.66 47.34
CA GLN A 777 -8.75 -62.81 46.84
C GLN A 777 -7.86 -63.93 46.28
N ALA A 778 -6.74 -63.60 45.64
CA ALA A 778 -5.77 -64.59 45.16
C ALA A 778 -5.09 -65.31 46.34
N MET A 779 -4.65 -64.57 47.37
CA MET A 779 -4.15 -65.16 48.61
C MET A 779 -5.22 -65.98 49.33
N LEU A 780 -6.49 -65.53 49.36
CA LEU A 780 -7.59 -66.30 49.94
C LEU A 780 -7.82 -67.62 49.19
N LYS A 781 -7.77 -67.60 47.85
CA LYS A 781 -7.87 -68.81 47.01
C LYS A 781 -6.68 -69.74 47.18
N GLU A 782 -5.45 -69.22 47.27
CA GLU A 782 -4.26 -70.03 47.53
C GLU A 782 -4.29 -70.65 48.94
N THR A 783 -4.74 -69.89 49.94
CA THR A 783 -4.93 -70.35 51.32
C THR A 783 -6.05 -71.40 51.39
N LEU A 784 -7.17 -71.18 50.70
CA LEU A 784 -8.25 -72.16 50.60
C LEU A 784 -7.77 -73.45 49.93
N ASN A 785 -7.01 -73.36 48.83
CA ASN A 785 -6.39 -74.50 48.15
C ASN A 785 -5.38 -75.25 49.03
N LYS A 786 -4.69 -74.57 49.96
CA LYS A 786 -3.86 -75.21 50.99
C LYS A 786 -4.67 -75.96 52.06
N TYR A 787 -5.95 -75.65 52.22
CA TYR A 787 -6.89 -76.37 53.11
C TYR A 787 -7.79 -77.39 52.38
N THR A 788 -7.85 -77.42 51.05
CA THR A 788 -8.68 -78.35 50.27
C THR A 788 -7.90 -79.48 49.59
N SER A 789 -7.29 -80.35 50.42
CA SER A 789 -6.86 -81.70 50.02
C SER A 789 -6.75 -82.60 51.26
N PRO A 790 -6.96 -83.93 51.17
CA PRO A 790 -7.26 -84.75 49.98
C PRO A 790 -8.75 -85.19 49.92
N ALA A 791 -9.09 -86.07 48.98
CA ALA A 791 -10.44 -86.62 48.82
C ALA A 791 -10.64 -87.98 49.52
N ALA A 792 -11.63 -88.09 50.41
CA ALA A 792 -12.32 -89.33 50.77
C ALA A 792 -13.70 -89.05 51.44
N ALA A 793 -14.72 -89.80 51.01
CA ALA A 793 -16.16 -89.77 51.31
C ALA A 793 -16.57 -90.16 52.77
N PRO A 794 -17.88 -90.19 53.17
CA PRO A 794 -18.99 -89.22 52.94
C PRO A 794 -19.99 -89.04 54.14
N LEU A 795 -21.06 -88.24 53.94
CA LEU A 795 -22.32 -88.13 54.75
C LEU A 795 -22.24 -87.42 56.14
N PRO A 796 -23.36 -86.99 56.77
CA PRO A 796 -24.24 -85.94 56.25
C PRO A 796 -24.76 -84.90 57.30
N SER A 797 -25.21 -83.73 56.81
CA SER A 797 -26.29 -82.87 57.36
C SER A 797 -26.19 -82.29 58.80
N SER A 798 -25.84 -81.00 58.91
CA SER A 798 -26.69 -80.01 59.63
C SER A 798 -26.35 -78.55 59.24
N ALA A 799 -27.37 -77.69 59.31
CA ALA A 799 -27.31 -76.22 59.26
C ALA A 799 -27.70 -75.68 60.67
N PRO A 800 -27.64 -74.37 61.04
CA PRO A 800 -27.71 -73.17 60.18
C PRO A 800 -26.63 -72.09 60.54
N PRO A 801 -26.88 -70.76 60.76
CA PRO A 801 -26.09 -69.73 60.07
C PRO A 801 -25.17 -68.86 60.97
N MET A 802 -24.45 -67.96 60.30
CA MET A 802 -23.37 -67.11 60.83
C MET A 802 -23.89 -65.86 61.58
N GLU A 803 -23.93 -65.87 62.91
CA GLU A 803 -24.28 -64.68 63.71
C GLU A 803 -23.60 -64.57 65.10
N GLN A 804 -22.51 -65.31 65.38
CA GLN A 804 -21.88 -65.37 66.71
C GLN A 804 -20.35 -65.19 66.74
N LEU A 805 -19.83 -64.09 66.17
CA LEU A 805 -18.47 -63.62 66.53
C LEU A 805 -18.32 -62.09 66.66
N ALA A 806 -19.40 -61.32 66.50
CA ALA A 806 -19.38 -59.86 66.63
C ALA A 806 -19.49 -59.35 68.08
N SER A 807 -19.60 -60.25 69.07
CA SER A 807 -20.13 -59.94 70.40
C SER A 807 -19.23 -60.28 71.61
N GLN A 808 -18.08 -60.94 71.44
CA GLN A 808 -17.25 -61.39 72.58
C GLN A 808 -15.97 -60.57 72.88
N THR A 809 -15.60 -59.59 72.06
CA THR A 809 -14.44 -58.70 72.34
C THR A 809 -14.84 -57.29 72.78
N ARG A 810 -16.14 -57.03 73.03
CA ARG A 810 -16.64 -55.79 73.65
C ARG A 810 -16.77 -55.91 75.18
N GLN A 811 -15.68 -56.23 75.88
CA GLN A 811 -15.54 -56.04 77.32
C GLN A 811 -14.04 -56.07 77.72
N MET A 812 -13.70 -55.44 78.86
CA MET A 812 -12.33 -55.16 79.36
C MET A 812 -11.63 -53.94 78.73
N SER A 813 -12.08 -52.75 79.13
CA SER A 813 -11.21 -51.56 79.26
C SER A 813 -10.51 -51.59 80.63
N LEU A 814 -9.36 -50.92 80.80
CA LEU A 814 -9.01 -50.03 81.94
C LEU A 814 -7.49 -49.66 81.98
N ASN A 815 -7.21 -48.36 82.14
CA ASN A 815 -6.29 -47.67 83.09
C ASN A 815 -4.85 -48.20 83.41
N GLU A 816 -3.86 -47.37 83.80
CA GLU A 816 -3.61 -45.90 83.69
C GLU A 816 -2.10 -45.57 84.00
N PRO A 817 -1.60 -44.55 84.75
CA PRO A 817 -0.37 -43.85 84.30
C PRO A 817 0.82 -43.80 85.31
N SER A 818 1.95 -43.23 84.88
CA SER A 818 2.83 -42.45 85.77
C SER A 818 3.69 -41.39 85.04
N THR A 819 3.59 -40.18 85.58
CA THR A 819 4.40 -38.93 85.50
C THR A 819 5.95 -39.12 85.64
N PRO A 820 6.84 -38.10 85.45
CA PRO A 820 6.62 -36.67 85.77
C PRO A 820 7.34 -35.50 85.01
N TYR A 821 6.76 -34.28 85.16
CA TYR A 821 7.39 -32.93 85.21
C TYR A 821 8.23 -32.37 84.01
N GLN A 822 8.30 -31.07 83.68
CA GLN A 822 7.48 -29.85 83.95
C GLN A 822 7.98 -28.66 83.06
N PHE A 823 7.22 -27.54 83.02
CA PHE A 823 7.59 -26.16 82.62
C PHE A 823 7.75 -25.73 81.13
N THR A 824 7.10 -24.60 80.84
CA THR A 824 7.49 -23.52 79.89
C THR A 824 8.06 -22.34 80.73
N PRO A 825 8.99 -21.48 80.27
CA PRO A 825 8.76 -20.51 79.18
C PRO A 825 10.01 -20.19 78.30
N ALA A 826 9.96 -19.10 77.52
CA ALA A 826 11.02 -18.59 76.62
C ALA A 826 11.63 -17.24 77.11
N PRO A 827 12.63 -16.57 76.48
CA PRO A 827 13.41 -16.92 75.26
C PRO A 827 14.98 -16.93 75.44
N PRO A 828 15.86 -16.11 74.81
CA PRO A 828 17.14 -16.58 74.20
C PRO A 828 18.44 -16.20 74.97
N PRO A 829 19.63 -16.76 74.62
CA PRO A 829 20.66 -15.96 73.90
C PRO A 829 21.68 -16.76 73.00
N LYS A 830 22.73 -16.07 72.50
CA LYS A 830 24.00 -16.59 71.90
C LYS A 830 25.15 -16.53 72.97
N PRO A 831 26.49 -16.66 72.71
CA PRO A 831 27.30 -17.00 71.50
C PRO A 831 28.57 -17.90 71.74
N GLN A 832 29.50 -17.92 70.76
CA GLN A 832 30.92 -18.37 70.78
C GLN A 832 31.20 -19.89 70.69
N GLY A 833 32.22 -20.37 69.95
CA GLY A 833 33.26 -19.74 69.11
C GLY A 833 34.30 -20.80 68.63
N ILE A 834 35.46 -20.56 68.00
CA ILE A 834 36.20 -19.38 67.47
C ILE A 834 37.13 -19.88 66.30
N LEU A 835 37.70 -18.96 65.48
CA LEU A 835 38.78 -19.08 64.45
C LEU A 835 38.31 -19.18 62.98
N GLN A 836 38.76 -18.38 62.00
CA GLN A 836 39.43 -17.05 61.90
C GLN A 836 39.47 -16.70 60.37
N GLN A 837 39.64 -15.50 59.78
CA GLN A 837 39.93 -14.07 60.12
C GLN A 837 38.88 -13.17 59.38
N GLN A 838 38.66 -11.85 59.56
CA GLN A 838 39.47 -10.66 59.90
C GLN A 838 40.20 -10.04 58.66
N GLN A 839 40.03 -8.76 58.23
CA GLN A 839 39.26 -7.62 58.79
C GLN A 839 38.68 -6.62 57.73
N THR A 840 37.85 -5.70 58.24
CA THR A 840 37.02 -4.62 57.60
C THR A 840 37.72 -3.22 57.67
N PRO A 841 37.14 -2.02 57.34
CA PRO A 841 35.75 -1.57 57.04
C PRO A 841 35.64 -0.79 55.68
N SER A 842 34.68 0.09 55.30
CA SER A 842 33.73 1.02 55.98
C SER A 842 32.49 1.41 55.12
N ALA A 843 31.60 2.24 55.68
CA ALA A 843 30.48 2.98 55.05
C ALA A 843 30.45 4.43 55.66
N PRO A 844 29.44 5.34 55.48
CA PRO A 844 28.17 5.29 54.71
C PRO A 844 27.79 6.60 53.94
N TYR A 845 26.58 6.64 53.35
CA TYR A 845 25.83 7.79 52.78
C TYR A 845 26.42 8.56 51.56
N GLY A 846 25.53 9.09 50.71
CA GLY A 846 25.84 9.99 49.59
C GLY A 846 24.72 10.04 48.55
N ALA A 847 24.56 11.15 47.83
CA ALA A 847 23.50 11.35 46.83
C ALA A 847 24.02 11.99 45.53
N SER A 848 23.16 11.95 44.50
CA SER A 848 23.13 12.84 43.32
C SER A 848 24.03 12.56 42.10
N ASN A 849 23.33 12.25 40.99
CA ASN A 849 23.47 12.82 39.64
C ASN A 849 24.47 12.27 38.58
N TYR A 850 24.10 12.53 37.32
CA TYR A 850 24.84 12.51 36.03
C TYR A 850 25.01 11.22 35.17
N GLN A 851 24.24 11.22 34.07
CA GLN A 851 24.60 11.01 32.65
C GLN A 851 25.47 9.81 32.13
N GLN A 852 24.79 8.94 31.36
CA GLN A 852 24.88 8.81 29.86
C GLN A 852 26.10 8.12 29.17
N HIS A 853 25.79 7.48 28.01
CA HIS A 853 26.67 6.80 27.01
C HIS A 853 27.18 5.39 27.40
N GLN A 854 26.88 4.30 26.67
CA GLN A 854 27.12 3.90 25.25
C GLN A 854 28.48 3.21 24.99
N ALA A 855 28.44 1.97 24.48
CA ALA A 855 29.46 1.36 23.61
C ALA A 855 28.90 0.13 22.86
N TYR A 856 29.30 -0.07 21.61
CA TYR A 856 29.07 -1.30 20.81
C TYR A 856 30.30 -2.21 20.84
N GLN A 857 30.15 -3.53 20.62
CA GLN A 857 31.21 -4.38 20.04
C GLN A 857 30.66 -5.44 19.07
N GLN A 858 31.48 -5.79 18.08
CA GLN A 858 31.28 -6.88 17.10
C GLN A 858 31.99 -8.17 17.58
N PRO A 859 31.73 -9.30 16.90
CA PRO A 859 32.78 -10.29 16.64
C PRO A 859 32.95 -10.63 15.15
N SER A 860 34.19 -10.93 14.76
CA SER A 860 34.61 -11.31 13.39
C SER A 860 35.38 -12.67 13.43
N PRO A 861 35.99 -13.22 12.36
CA PRO A 861 35.65 -14.58 11.92
C PRO A 861 36.76 -15.63 12.11
N VAL A 862 36.42 -16.90 11.89
CA VAL A 862 37.36 -18.04 11.90
C VAL A 862 37.61 -18.54 10.47
N VAL A 863 38.87 -18.90 10.17
CA VAL A 863 39.35 -19.35 8.86
C VAL A 863 39.73 -20.83 8.91
N TYR A 864 39.45 -21.59 7.84
CA TYR A 864 40.15 -22.85 7.51
C TYR A 864 40.26 -23.05 6.00
N THR A 865 41.31 -23.76 5.56
CA THR A 865 41.77 -23.86 4.15
C THR A 865 41.86 -25.32 3.64
N PRO A 866 41.96 -25.56 2.31
CA PRO A 866 41.65 -26.86 1.69
C PRO A 866 42.89 -27.65 1.15
N PRO A 867 42.68 -28.90 0.71
CA PRO A 867 43.54 -29.59 -0.27
C PRO A 867 42.78 -29.96 -1.59
N THR A 868 43.49 -30.50 -2.59
CA THR A 868 43.05 -30.53 -4.01
C THR A 868 43.37 -31.82 -4.79
N TYR A 869 42.52 -32.10 -5.80
CA TYR A 869 42.68 -32.93 -7.03
C TYR A 869 43.35 -34.33 -7.01
N THR A 870 42.69 -35.34 -7.63
CA THR A 870 43.08 -35.93 -8.94
C THR A 870 42.04 -36.96 -9.47
N GLN A 871 42.31 -37.63 -10.60
CA GLN A 871 41.35 -38.26 -11.53
C GLN A 871 41.17 -39.79 -11.38
N ALA A 872 40.00 -40.34 -11.80
CA ALA A 872 39.89 -41.65 -12.48
C ALA A 872 38.48 -41.92 -13.11
N ALA A 873 38.45 -42.74 -14.17
CA ALA A 873 37.31 -43.42 -14.82
C ALA A 873 37.88 -44.64 -15.61
N PRO A 874 37.12 -45.60 -16.22
CA PRO A 874 35.66 -45.63 -16.53
C PRO A 874 34.98 -47.04 -16.35
N GLN A 875 33.82 -47.24 -17.01
CA GLN A 875 33.13 -48.51 -17.42
C GLN A 875 31.72 -48.83 -16.86
N ARG A 876 30.99 -49.67 -17.61
CA ARG A 876 29.61 -50.23 -17.39
C ARG A 876 29.70 -51.80 -17.36
N PRO A 877 28.69 -52.69 -17.68
CA PRO A 877 27.23 -52.57 -17.94
C PRO A 877 26.29 -53.77 -17.52
N VAL A 878 24.97 -53.67 -17.86
CA VAL A 878 23.90 -54.70 -18.13
C VAL A 878 23.23 -55.57 -17.00
N TYR A 879 22.00 -56.00 -17.34
CA TYR A 879 21.06 -57.03 -16.81
C TYR A 879 20.19 -56.70 -15.58
N ASN A 880 18.83 -56.79 -15.54
CA ASN A 880 17.70 -57.33 -16.36
C ASN A 880 17.11 -58.70 -15.93
N SER A 881 15.90 -58.68 -15.32
CA SER A 881 14.98 -59.84 -15.21
C SER A 881 13.54 -59.45 -14.84
N THR A 882 12.55 -60.05 -15.51
CA THR A 882 11.08 -60.00 -15.29
C THR A 882 10.66 -61.33 -14.55
N PRO A 883 9.40 -61.91 -14.53
CA PRO A 883 8.16 -61.61 -15.29
C PRO A 883 6.76 -61.95 -14.67
N MET A 884 5.72 -61.80 -15.50
CA MET A 884 4.35 -62.37 -15.47
C MET A 884 3.34 -61.83 -14.43
N TYR A 885 2.03 -61.77 -14.73
CA TYR A 885 1.21 -62.49 -15.75
C TYR A 885 0.47 -61.61 -16.78
N GLN A 886 0.07 -62.24 -17.91
CA GLN A 886 -0.87 -61.76 -18.94
C GLN A 886 -2.34 -62.09 -18.52
N ALA A 887 -3.45 -61.80 -19.21
CA ALA A 887 -3.78 -61.56 -20.65
C ALA A 887 -5.22 -60.95 -20.75
N ASN A 888 -5.85 -60.65 -21.90
CA ASN A 888 -5.47 -59.97 -23.17
C ASN A 888 -6.75 -59.75 -24.04
N TYR A 889 -6.68 -58.90 -25.09
CA TYR A 889 -7.64 -58.68 -26.20
C TYR A 889 -8.95 -57.90 -25.96
N GLY A 890 -9.29 -57.00 -26.91
CA GLY A 890 -10.65 -56.45 -27.07
C GLY A 890 -10.76 -55.02 -27.69
N THR A 891 -10.93 -54.92 -29.01
CA THR A 891 -11.30 -53.68 -29.76
C THR A 891 -12.22 -54.07 -30.95
N PRO A 892 -12.92 -53.16 -31.67
CA PRO A 892 -13.27 -51.74 -31.40
C PRO A 892 -14.76 -51.34 -31.66
N SER A 893 -15.24 -50.29 -30.98
CA SER A 893 -16.24 -49.30 -31.49
C SER A 893 -17.68 -49.80 -31.85
N PRO A 894 -18.59 -48.95 -32.39
CA PRO A 894 -19.29 -47.88 -31.65
C PRO A 894 -20.83 -47.84 -31.88
N GLN A 895 -21.63 -47.25 -30.98
CA GLN A 895 -22.96 -46.70 -31.32
C GLN A 895 -23.44 -45.52 -30.45
N VAL A 896 -24.47 -44.84 -30.98
CA VAL A 896 -25.07 -43.55 -30.60
C VAL A 896 -26.23 -43.75 -29.59
N GLN A 897 -26.55 -42.74 -28.75
CA GLN A 897 -27.87 -42.05 -28.70
C GLN A 897 -28.09 -41.18 -27.44
N ASN A 898 -28.96 -40.16 -27.58
CA ASN A 898 -29.38 -39.19 -26.54
C ASN A 898 -30.08 -39.85 -25.34
N TYR A 899 -30.10 -39.17 -24.17
CA TYR A 899 -31.27 -38.42 -23.68
C TYR A 899 -30.92 -37.56 -22.45
N ALA A 900 -31.76 -36.56 -22.14
CA ALA A 900 -31.63 -35.69 -20.97
C ALA A 900 -32.54 -36.15 -19.80
N PRO A 901 -32.34 -35.62 -18.58
CA PRO A 901 -33.41 -35.55 -17.58
C PRO A 901 -33.68 -34.12 -17.09
N THR A 902 -34.92 -33.87 -16.67
CA THR A 902 -35.38 -32.58 -16.13
C THR A 902 -35.66 -32.66 -14.62
N SER A 903 -35.27 -31.61 -13.90
CA SER A 903 -35.74 -31.13 -12.58
C SER A 903 -36.83 -31.90 -11.80
N VAL A 904 -36.58 -32.16 -10.51
CA VAL A 904 -37.62 -32.22 -9.45
C VAL A 904 -37.12 -31.59 -8.14
N LEU A 905 -37.99 -30.78 -7.52
CA LEU A 905 -37.98 -30.21 -6.15
C LEU A 905 -39.37 -30.56 -5.54
N PRO A 906 -39.65 -30.55 -4.20
CA PRO A 906 -39.55 -29.33 -3.38
C PRO A 906 -39.52 -29.47 -1.82
N GLN A 907 -39.64 -28.32 -1.13
CA GLN A 907 -40.13 -28.07 0.25
C GLN A 907 -39.30 -28.58 1.45
N ASN A 908 -39.45 -28.06 2.69
CA ASN A 908 -39.70 -26.73 3.30
C ASN A 908 -40.25 -26.97 4.73
N PHE A 909 -39.66 -26.38 5.77
CA PHE A 909 -40.35 -26.12 7.06
C PHE A 909 -39.70 -24.95 7.82
N VAL A 910 -40.52 -24.15 8.53
CA VAL A 910 -40.21 -22.79 9.05
C VAL A 910 -41.19 -22.46 10.22
N PRO A 911 -41.08 -21.33 10.94
CA PRO A 911 -40.20 -20.96 12.08
C PRO A 911 -40.93 -21.18 13.45
N PRO A 912 -40.63 -20.49 14.60
CA PRO A 912 -40.71 -19.02 14.85
C PRO A 912 -39.46 -18.43 15.60
N GLN A 913 -39.40 -17.18 16.07
CA GLN A 913 -39.67 -15.79 15.59
C GLN A 913 -39.69 -14.81 16.81
N HIS A 914 -39.65 -13.49 16.54
CA HIS A 914 -39.75 -12.31 17.43
C HIS A 914 -38.48 -11.89 18.19
N GLY A 915 -38.16 -10.59 18.31
CA GLY A 915 -38.76 -9.33 17.76
C GLY A 915 -37.90 -8.13 18.25
N PHE A 916 -37.92 -6.90 17.72
CA PHE A 916 -38.85 -6.11 16.89
C PHE A 916 -38.03 -5.30 15.82
N VAL A 917 -38.33 -4.15 15.19
CA VAL A 917 -39.34 -3.07 15.33
C VAL A 917 -39.87 -2.61 13.93
N HIS A 918 -39.86 -1.32 13.58
CA HIS A 918 -40.64 -0.65 12.50
C HIS A 918 -39.84 0.53 11.87
N SER A 919 -40.20 1.18 10.75
CA SER A 919 -41.48 1.20 9.99
C SER A 919 -41.30 1.57 8.49
N GLN A 920 -42.10 0.94 7.60
CA GLN A 920 -43.07 1.50 6.61
C GLN A 920 -42.84 2.88 5.90
N GLN A 921 -43.32 3.16 4.66
CA GLN A 921 -44.36 2.54 3.80
C GLN A 921 -44.29 3.03 2.31
N GLN A 922 -44.74 2.21 1.32
CA GLN A 922 -45.27 2.52 -0.07
C GLN A 922 -44.48 3.44 -1.05
N GLN A 923 -44.49 3.35 -2.39
CA GLN A 923 -44.92 2.41 -3.48
C GLN A 923 -44.22 2.88 -4.81
N GLY A 924 -44.30 2.29 -6.02
CA GLY A 924 -44.95 1.07 -6.55
C GLY A 924 -45.03 1.07 -8.12
N TYR A 925 -45.21 -0.11 -8.74
CA TYR A 925 -45.51 -0.40 -10.17
C TYR A 925 -44.46 -0.18 -11.30
N VAL A 926 -44.67 -0.91 -12.42
CA VAL A 926 -43.79 -1.33 -13.56
C VAL A 926 -44.70 -1.78 -14.75
N PRO A 927 -44.29 -2.16 -16.02
CA PRO A 927 -43.03 -2.79 -16.46
C PRO A 927 -42.54 -2.33 -17.91
N PRO A 928 -42.08 -3.13 -18.93
CA PRO A 928 -41.35 -2.65 -20.16
C PRO A 928 -42.18 -2.93 -21.47
N PRO A 929 -41.71 -3.30 -22.71
CA PRO A 929 -40.36 -3.49 -23.34
C PRO A 929 -40.22 -3.02 -24.84
N LEU A 930 -39.22 -3.57 -25.58
CA LEU A 930 -38.99 -3.60 -27.05
C LEU A 930 -38.34 -2.36 -27.74
N ALA A 931 -37.76 -2.41 -28.97
CA ALA A 931 -36.86 -3.37 -29.66
C ALA A 931 -36.39 -2.84 -31.06
N HIS A 932 -35.38 -3.48 -31.68
CA HIS A 932 -34.99 -3.46 -33.12
C HIS A 932 -34.03 -2.35 -33.68
N GLN A 933 -33.63 -2.55 -34.96
CA GLN A 933 -32.51 -1.98 -35.75
C GLN A 933 -33.02 -1.60 -37.19
N PRO A 934 -32.21 -1.28 -38.23
CA PRO A 934 -30.97 -0.48 -38.32
C PRO A 934 -31.02 0.82 -39.22
N PRO A 935 -30.58 0.91 -40.52
CA PRO A 935 -29.82 2.07 -41.06
C PRO A 935 -30.55 2.75 -42.28
N PRO A 936 -29.95 3.52 -43.25
CA PRO A 936 -28.54 3.92 -43.49
C PRO A 936 -28.28 5.39 -43.97
N ALA A 937 -27.05 5.62 -44.45
CA ALA A 937 -26.41 6.83 -44.98
C ALA A 937 -27.11 7.65 -46.09
N GLY A 938 -26.67 8.91 -46.29
CA GLY A 938 -26.70 9.55 -47.62
C GLY A 938 -26.58 11.09 -47.74
N TYR A 939 -25.38 11.59 -48.07
CA TYR A 939 -25.08 12.84 -48.84
C TYR A 939 -25.49 14.25 -48.34
N ALA A 940 -24.62 15.22 -48.70
CA ALA A 940 -24.60 16.65 -48.36
C ALA A 940 -25.12 17.52 -49.56
N PRO A 941 -25.01 18.88 -49.66
CA PRO A 941 -24.25 19.86 -48.84
C PRO A 941 -25.04 21.17 -48.46
N PRO A 942 -24.64 22.46 -48.67
CA PRO A 942 -24.93 23.57 -47.71
C PRO A 942 -25.61 24.81 -48.38
N PRO A 943 -25.40 26.11 -48.01
CA PRO A 943 -25.12 26.84 -46.75
C PRO A 943 -26.16 27.99 -46.47
N VAL A 944 -25.77 28.98 -45.61
CA VAL A 944 -26.20 30.42 -45.57
C VAL A 944 -27.07 30.92 -44.39
N GLN A 945 -26.74 32.15 -43.98
CA GLN A 945 -27.00 32.95 -42.77
C GLN A 945 -28.41 33.61 -42.64
N GLN A 946 -28.58 34.39 -41.54
CA GLN A 946 -29.63 35.39 -41.21
C GLN A 946 -30.98 34.82 -40.76
N ASN A 947 -31.77 35.42 -39.84
CA ASN A 947 -31.67 36.68 -39.06
C ASN A 947 -32.43 36.50 -37.69
N PHE A 948 -32.76 37.44 -36.79
CA PHE A 948 -32.74 38.93 -36.72
C PHE A 948 -32.77 39.43 -35.24
N ALA A 949 -32.76 40.75 -35.02
CA ALA A 949 -33.04 41.53 -33.78
C ALA A 949 -33.60 42.92 -34.22
N PRO A 950 -34.15 43.88 -33.40
CA PRO A 950 -33.82 44.18 -31.98
C PRO A 950 -34.93 44.86 -31.08
N GLN A 951 -34.51 45.40 -29.91
CA GLN A 951 -35.14 46.46 -29.04
C GLN A 951 -36.45 46.12 -28.25
N GLN A 952 -36.63 46.35 -26.93
CA GLN A 952 -36.41 47.50 -25.97
C GLN A 952 -37.60 48.50 -25.92
N PRO A 953 -37.92 49.21 -24.79
CA PRO A 953 -37.15 49.40 -23.53
C PRO A 953 -37.92 49.33 -22.17
N ASN A 954 -37.17 49.41 -21.04
CA ASN A 954 -37.52 49.88 -19.66
C ASN A 954 -38.78 49.32 -18.93
N TYR A 955 -38.81 49.05 -17.61
CA TYR A 955 -37.94 49.16 -16.41
C TYR A 955 -38.58 48.23 -15.33
N SER A 956 -38.09 47.94 -14.12
CA SER A 956 -36.82 47.96 -13.33
C SER A 956 -37.11 47.11 -12.05
N GLN A 957 -36.24 46.73 -11.10
CA GLN A 957 -34.80 46.85 -10.78
C GLN A 957 -34.41 45.49 -10.09
N GLY A 958 -33.34 45.23 -9.32
CA GLY A 958 -32.16 45.99 -8.85
C GLY A 958 -31.53 45.31 -7.61
N TYR A 959 -30.19 45.32 -7.48
CA TYR A 959 -29.37 44.86 -6.33
C TYR A 959 -29.36 43.34 -5.99
N HIS A 960 -28.22 42.70 -5.68
CA HIS A 960 -26.81 43.12 -5.81
C HIS A 960 -25.89 41.88 -5.82
N ASP A 961 -24.98 41.72 -6.80
CA ASP A 961 -23.76 40.92 -6.63
C ASP A 961 -22.70 41.28 -7.70
N GLN A 962 -21.44 41.53 -7.32
CA GLN A 962 -20.34 41.92 -8.22
C GLN A 962 -18.96 41.78 -7.53
N TYR A 963 -17.88 41.72 -8.34
CA TYR A 963 -16.44 41.72 -7.96
C TYR A 963 -15.70 40.37 -7.79
N ARG A 964 -15.72 39.51 -8.82
CA ARG A 964 -14.57 38.59 -9.09
C ARG A 964 -14.35 38.20 -10.57
N ALA A 965 -14.33 39.17 -11.49
CA ALA A 965 -14.21 38.87 -12.93
C ALA A 965 -13.45 39.92 -13.77
N GLN A 966 -12.22 40.31 -13.39
CA GLN A 966 -11.43 41.25 -14.22
C GLN A 966 -9.89 41.16 -14.10
N GLN A 967 -9.28 39.97 -14.22
CA GLN A 967 -7.80 39.88 -14.33
C GLN A 967 -7.26 38.65 -15.09
N GLN A 968 -7.93 38.19 -16.15
CA GLN A 968 -7.42 37.03 -16.93
C GLN A 968 -7.70 37.09 -18.45
N GLN A 969 -7.70 38.28 -19.05
CA GLN A 969 -7.86 38.43 -20.51
C GLN A 969 -7.04 39.59 -21.12
N GLN A 970 -5.83 39.85 -20.61
CA GLN A 970 -4.96 40.90 -21.15
C GLN A 970 -3.45 40.57 -21.05
N GLN A 971 -3.04 39.35 -21.43
CA GLN A 971 -1.61 38.97 -21.45
C GLN A 971 -1.24 38.02 -22.60
N GLN A 972 -1.88 38.16 -23.77
CA GLN A 972 -1.59 37.33 -24.95
C GLN A 972 -1.49 38.13 -26.27
N GLN A 973 -1.05 39.39 -26.20
CA GLN A 973 -0.91 40.25 -27.40
C GLN A 973 0.27 41.22 -27.31
N GLN A 974 1.41 40.80 -26.73
CA GLN A 974 2.60 41.66 -26.61
C GLN A 974 3.94 40.89 -26.80
N GLN A 975 3.94 39.84 -27.64
CA GLN A 975 5.12 39.01 -27.90
C GLN A 975 5.56 38.98 -29.39
N GLN A 976 5.09 39.93 -30.21
CA GLN A 976 5.52 40.10 -31.61
C GLN A 976 5.75 41.56 -32.00
N GLN A 977 6.60 42.30 -31.26
CA GLN A 977 7.16 43.57 -31.77
C GLN A 977 8.44 44.04 -31.06
N GLN A 978 9.55 43.29 -31.18
CA GLN A 978 10.91 43.86 -31.05
C GLN A 978 12.02 42.89 -31.55
N GLN A 979 12.10 42.72 -32.88
CA GLN A 979 13.31 42.24 -33.55
C GLN A 979 13.51 42.97 -34.88
N GLN A 980 14.27 44.06 -34.88
CA GLN A 980 15.31 44.41 -35.86
C GLN A 980 15.75 45.88 -35.70
N GLN A 981 16.92 46.09 -35.10
CA GLN A 981 17.91 47.01 -35.65
C GLN A 981 19.33 46.55 -35.28
N GLN A 982 20.26 46.82 -36.19
CA GLN A 982 21.67 46.42 -36.21
C GLN A 982 22.53 47.71 -36.10
N GLN A 983 23.81 47.76 -35.74
CA GLN A 983 24.87 46.77 -35.39
C GLN A 983 25.94 47.48 -34.49
N PRO A 984 27.13 46.91 -34.14
CA PRO A 984 27.96 47.36 -32.99
C PRO A 984 29.15 48.28 -33.31
N ILE A 985 29.89 48.70 -32.26
CA ILE A 985 31.30 49.14 -32.31
C ILE A 985 32.07 48.67 -31.04
N GLN A 986 33.42 48.73 -31.13
CA GLN A 986 34.47 48.05 -30.35
C GLN A 986 34.61 48.40 -28.84
N ALA A 987 35.51 47.67 -28.16
CA ALA A 987 35.85 47.80 -26.73
C ALA A 987 37.34 48.15 -26.50
N TYR A 988 37.68 48.67 -25.30
CA TYR A 988 38.96 48.47 -24.58
C TYR A 988 38.74 48.74 -23.06
N PRO A 989 39.58 48.21 -22.12
CA PRO A 989 39.25 48.14 -20.68
C PRO A 989 40.12 49.03 -19.76
N SER A 990 39.74 49.17 -18.48
CA SER A 990 40.69 49.50 -17.38
C SER A 990 40.16 49.17 -15.97
N GLN A 991 41.04 48.51 -15.20
CA GLN A 991 41.29 48.58 -13.74
C GLN A 991 40.13 48.71 -12.72
N TYR A 992 40.15 47.84 -11.70
CA TYR A 992 40.54 48.23 -10.33
C TYR A 992 41.18 47.04 -9.58
N GLN A 993 41.87 47.30 -8.45
CA GLN A 993 42.72 46.36 -7.71
C GLN A 993 42.14 45.99 -6.32
N GLN A 994 42.56 44.84 -5.77
CA GLN A 994 42.83 44.60 -4.34
C GLN A 994 43.94 43.51 -4.24
N PRO A 995 44.69 43.38 -3.11
CA PRO A 995 46.13 43.04 -3.18
C PRO A 995 46.51 41.57 -2.91
N THR A 996 47.76 41.25 -3.26
CA THR A 996 48.46 39.98 -2.98
C THR A 996 49.60 40.19 -1.97
N TRP A 997 49.95 39.14 -1.22
CA TRP A 997 51.21 39.04 -0.48
C TRP A 997 52.17 38.08 -1.20
N GLN A 998 53.45 38.40 -1.27
CA GLN A 998 54.49 37.59 -1.92
C GLN A 998 55.70 37.33 -0.99
N GLN A 999 56.38 36.21 -1.22
CA GLN A 999 57.63 35.82 -0.56
C GLN A 999 58.85 36.41 -1.29
N TYR A 1000 60.01 36.42 -0.62
CA TYR A 1000 61.33 36.72 -1.21
C TYR A 1000 62.36 35.58 -0.91
N PRO A 1001 63.44 35.40 -1.71
CA PRO A 1001 64.27 34.18 -1.70
C PRO A 1001 65.76 34.45 -1.27
N PRO A 1002 66.84 33.73 -1.69
CA PRO A 1002 67.65 32.95 -0.73
C PRO A 1002 69.21 33.08 -0.83
N GLN A 1003 70.01 32.49 0.11
CA GLN A 1003 71.32 31.83 -0.16
C GLN A 1003 72.10 31.22 1.07
N ASN A 1004 73.07 30.33 0.75
CA ASN A 1004 74.34 29.98 1.45
C ASN A 1004 74.46 28.95 2.63
N ARG A 1005 74.42 27.67 2.24
CA ARG A 1005 75.40 26.53 2.39
C ARG A 1005 75.98 26.00 3.74
N PRO A 1006 76.31 24.67 3.80
CA PRO A 1006 76.54 23.90 5.03
C PRO A 1006 77.87 23.08 5.11
N PRO A 1007 78.12 22.34 6.21
CA PRO A 1007 79.02 21.18 6.29
C PRO A 1007 78.28 19.81 6.47
N LEU A 1008 79.07 18.73 6.53
CA LEU A 1008 78.78 17.28 6.77
C LEU A 1008 80.03 16.70 7.52
N PRO A 1009 80.26 15.38 7.82
CA PRO A 1009 79.52 14.11 7.57
C PRO A 1009 79.43 13.22 8.88
N PRO A 1010 79.39 11.84 8.91
CA PRO A 1010 79.17 10.79 7.90
C PRO A 1010 78.17 9.63 8.25
N HIS A 1011 77.91 8.75 7.27
CA HIS A 1011 77.25 7.41 7.38
C HIS A 1011 78.27 6.27 7.69
N PRO A 1012 77.84 5.03 8.06
CA PRO A 1012 77.51 3.92 7.12
C PRO A 1012 76.32 3.00 7.55
N SER A 1013 75.76 2.03 6.80
CA SER A 1013 75.63 1.75 5.34
C SER A 1013 74.75 0.50 5.07
N ASN A 1014 74.02 0.47 3.94
CA ASN A 1014 73.72 -0.70 3.06
C ASN A 1014 72.84 -1.89 3.60
N ASN A 1015 72.13 -2.71 2.79
CA ASN A 1015 71.75 -2.66 1.35
C ASN A 1015 70.63 -3.68 0.98
N LEU A 1016 69.99 -3.41 -0.18
CA LEU A 1016 69.37 -4.34 -1.18
C LEU A 1016 68.15 -5.24 -0.85
N LEU A 1017 67.22 -5.27 -1.84
CA LEU A 1017 66.55 -6.39 -2.56
C LEU A 1017 66.29 -7.74 -1.83
N ASP A 1018 65.20 -8.46 -2.12
CA ASP A 1018 64.28 -8.42 -3.29
C ASP A 1018 62.83 -8.00 -2.97
#